data_AF-A0A158DCG8-F1
#
_entry.id   AF-A0A158DCG8-F1
#
_cell.length_a   1.000
_cell.length_b   1.000
_cell.length_c   1.000
_cell.angle_alpha   90.00
_cell.angle_beta   90.00
_cell.angle_gamma   90.00
#
_symmetry.space_group_name_H-M   'P 1'
#
loop_
_entity.id
_entity.type
_entity.pdbx_description
1 polymer ?
#
loop_
_entity_poly.entity_id
_entity_poly.type
_entity_poly.pdbx_seq_one_letter_code
_entity_poly.pdbx_strand_id
1 'polypeptide(L)'
;MDRYLKANASTIAPAVPATSAGGYPQDGKPASGIDGSIPGAWWFHSITEELRNAIIAAGLTPDYTKTDQLSQVIACALSFVNTGSGALSRPSIDKQRETLDLNDYDTFMNAANESVRSGRHVRLPGRNLNVPANTVIPGGAVFRGVEGKTQITIIGNGSLIHGGNGIRFTGVTFKGGTYAVDTSGTSRARYQYCTFSGQRSHGVYCDGDGHVFDRNEFSGCGGSGLAFVGVTAALNEAAGNVFDRCANFGIWNAQGANRNLMSGNRTIGNGLELIGVTSDSWGHRIISNHASGTGDNGISVSGYRCTVTGNICENNANHGLGLYGERNAVTSNVCRNNGQRNVATPGGAYAGITCTPAFGGLARKNVLTCNICDDDQASTTQFYGVKVTTNSHVQWTAGTTVTVANLVRFNGLNLYRTSKQGTTGSTPPTHSSGTVSDGSIEWTWIASNLRTPALAYPDWSASTNVNGGVLRFSGNCLYQATTDGKTGSTAPAHKSGAASDGGVSWLFVEEYPTNLDGWDNVIGHNTASGNLKAPWAILTGNKNNVYEDGTLRLGLSGRNITSNVVVLPGSPEGSPDIGVAEPGTLGLRRDASTTPGIALMSKQSGSGATGWLPVALRHQGPLSSRPDLSSLGNGARGYLFFATDQGAHGTLLIWHGTGYLDLASGATFPAA
;
A
#
# COMPACT_ATOMS: atom_id res chain seq x y z
N MET A 1 63.13 -5.94 15.84
CA MET A 1 63.15 -4.49 16.14
C MET A 1 62.57 -4.25 17.53
N ASP A 2 63.38 -3.77 18.47
CA ASP A 2 62.97 -3.33 19.82
C ASP A 2 63.78 -2.07 20.18
N ARG A 3 63.60 -1.47 21.37
CA ARG A 3 64.15 -0.16 21.80
C ARG A 3 65.67 -0.12 22.03
N TYR A 4 66.44 -0.59 21.07
CA TYR A 4 67.90 -0.66 21.13
C TYR A 4 68.52 0.46 20.30
N LEU A 5 69.17 1.40 20.97
CA LEU A 5 69.92 2.50 20.37
C LEU A 5 71.40 2.37 20.74
N LYS A 6 72.30 2.71 19.81
CA LYS A 6 73.76 2.52 19.97
C LYS A 6 74.38 3.36 21.11
N ALA A 7 73.80 4.52 21.42
CA ALA A 7 74.24 5.41 22.51
C ALA A 7 73.09 6.33 22.96
N ASN A 8 73.19 6.86 24.19
CA ASN A 8 72.31 7.90 24.76
C ASN A 8 70.80 7.53 24.81
N ALA A 9 70.48 6.26 25.02
CA ALA A 9 69.09 5.82 25.19
C ALA A 9 68.50 6.32 26.52
N SER A 10 67.25 6.82 26.47
CA SER A 10 66.46 7.15 27.66
C SER A 10 65.60 5.96 28.07
N THR A 11 65.45 5.73 29.37
CA THR A 11 64.47 4.78 29.92
C THR A 11 63.05 5.36 29.97
N ILE A 12 62.91 6.67 29.76
CA ILE A 12 61.64 7.39 29.72
C ILE A 12 61.31 7.71 28.25
N ALA A 13 60.09 7.38 27.82
CA ALA A 13 59.60 7.71 26.49
C ALA A 13 59.57 9.24 26.28
N PRO A 14 59.95 9.73 25.09
CA PRO A 14 59.83 11.17 24.79
C PRO A 14 58.37 11.60 24.90
N ALA A 15 58.13 12.82 25.36
CA ALA A 15 56.77 13.37 25.41
C ALA A 15 56.20 13.53 23.99
N VAL A 16 54.88 13.33 23.85
CA VAL A 16 54.15 13.69 22.64
C VAL A 16 54.32 15.22 22.42
N PRO A 17 54.73 15.69 21.23
CA PRO A 17 54.85 17.11 20.96
C PRO A 17 53.52 17.84 21.21
N ALA A 18 53.55 18.88 22.05
CA ALA A 18 52.35 19.63 22.46
C ALA A 18 51.72 20.46 21.32
N THR A 19 52.43 20.63 20.20
CA THR A 19 51.93 21.24 18.98
C THR A 19 52.19 20.29 17.81
N SER A 20 51.13 19.88 17.12
CA SER A 20 51.25 19.27 15.80
C SER A 20 50.81 20.31 14.77
N ALA A 21 51.76 20.88 14.03
CA ALA A 21 51.44 21.51 12.76
C ALA A 21 51.17 20.37 11.78
N GLY A 22 49.95 19.83 11.77
CA GLY A 22 49.59 18.76 10.83
C GLY A 22 49.98 19.15 9.41
N GLY A 23 50.76 18.28 8.74
CA GLY A 23 51.34 18.56 7.43
C GLY A 23 52.23 17.42 6.94
N TYR A 24 52.68 17.50 5.69
CA TYR A 24 53.61 16.54 5.09
C TYR A 24 55.06 17.03 5.28
N PRO A 25 56.06 16.12 5.41
CA PRO A 25 57.47 16.51 5.35
C PRO A 25 57.77 17.29 4.07
N GLN A 26 58.55 18.36 4.18
CA GLN A 26 58.99 19.16 3.04
C GLN A 26 60.51 19.21 2.95
N ASP A 27 61.02 19.28 1.72
CA ASP A 27 62.42 19.62 1.47
C ASP A 27 62.72 21.04 1.93
N GLY A 28 63.98 21.28 2.31
CA GLY A 28 64.45 22.63 2.53
C GLY A 28 64.31 23.45 1.25
N LYS A 29 63.86 24.71 1.39
CA LYS A 29 63.80 25.69 0.30
C LYS A 29 64.82 26.80 0.59
N PRO A 30 66.07 26.66 0.13
CA PRO A 30 67.16 27.59 0.47
C PRO A 30 66.86 29.03 0.05
N ALA A 31 66.19 29.21 -1.10
CA ALA A 31 65.81 30.53 -1.63
C ALA A 31 64.82 31.30 -0.74
N SER A 32 64.09 30.62 0.15
CA SER A 32 63.14 31.22 1.09
C SER A 32 63.57 31.10 2.56
N GLY A 33 64.79 30.61 2.83
CA GLY A 33 65.30 30.40 4.20
C GLY A 33 64.49 29.39 5.01
N ILE A 34 63.79 28.45 4.35
CA ILE A 34 62.99 27.42 5.02
C ILE A 34 63.83 26.15 5.08
N ASP A 35 64.14 25.69 6.29
CA ASP A 35 64.81 24.40 6.50
C ASP A 35 63.86 23.24 6.21
N GLY A 36 64.45 22.10 5.81
CA GLY A 36 63.70 20.87 5.61
C GLY A 36 63.12 20.33 6.92
N SER A 37 62.08 19.51 6.82
CA SER A 37 61.51 18.87 8.00
C SER A 37 62.52 17.91 8.66
N ILE A 38 62.79 18.10 9.95
CA ILE A 38 63.67 17.22 10.74
C ILE A 38 62.80 16.39 11.70
N PRO A 39 62.80 15.05 11.61
CA PRO A 39 62.06 14.21 12.54
C PRO A 39 62.64 14.33 13.96
N GLY A 40 61.80 14.65 14.95
CA GLY A 40 62.17 14.71 16.37
C GLY A 40 62.13 13.34 17.07
N ALA A 41 62.57 13.30 18.33
CA ALA A 41 62.64 12.06 19.13
C ALA A 41 61.31 11.29 19.21
N TRP A 42 60.17 12.00 19.26
CA TRP A 42 58.84 11.39 19.25
C TRP A 42 58.55 10.62 17.95
N TRP A 43 58.99 11.13 16.79
CA TRP A 43 58.76 10.46 15.51
C TRP A 43 59.45 9.09 15.48
N PHE A 44 60.73 9.04 15.87
CA PHE A 44 61.48 7.79 15.98
C PHE A 44 60.86 6.82 16.99
N HIS A 45 60.41 7.32 18.14
CA HIS A 45 59.70 6.51 19.13
C HIS A 45 58.41 5.91 18.56
N SER A 46 57.56 6.73 17.92
CA SER A 46 56.26 6.30 17.37
C SER A 46 56.41 5.21 16.31
N ILE A 47 57.32 5.38 15.35
CA ILE A 47 57.56 4.37 14.30
C ILE A 47 58.11 3.07 14.91
N THR A 48 59.01 3.17 15.89
CA THR A 48 59.57 2.00 16.56
C THR A 48 58.50 1.21 17.32
N GLU A 49 57.59 1.88 18.03
CA GLU A 49 56.50 1.23 18.76
C GLU A 49 55.47 0.57 17.84
N GLU A 50 55.08 1.22 16.73
CA GLU A 50 54.16 0.65 15.75
C GLU A 50 54.69 -0.67 15.17
N LEU A 51 55.96 -0.67 14.75
CA LEU A 51 56.61 -1.87 14.21
C LEU A 51 56.77 -2.96 15.25
N ARG A 52 57.16 -2.60 16.48
CA ARG A 52 57.30 -3.56 17.57
C ARG A 52 55.97 -4.21 17.94
N ASN A 53 54.90 -3.42 18.01
CA ASN A 53 53.56 -3.91 18.32
C ASN A 53 53.05 -4.86 17.22
N ALA A 54 53.32 -4.56 15.95
CA ALA A 54 53.00 -5.47 14.85
C ALA A 54 53.74 -6.83 14.94
N ILE A 55 55.01 -6.82 15.35
CA ILE A 55 55.81 -8.04 15.59
C ILE A 55 55.21 -8.87 16.74
N ILE A 56 54.90 -8.24 17.87
CA ILE A 56 54.28 -8.92 19.02
C ILE A 56 52.90 -9.48 18.65
N ALA A 57 52.09 -8.71 17.93
CA ALA A 57 50.76 -9.13 17.49
C ALA A 57 50.79 -10.35 16.55
N ALA A 58 51.88 -10.51 15.79
CA ALA A 58 52.12 -11.70 14.96
C ALA A 58 52.67 -12.90 15.76
N GLY A 59 52.78 -12.81 17.08
CA GLY A 59 53.32 -13.86 17.95
C GLY A 59 54.84 -14.00 17.91
N LEU A 60 55.56 -13.01 17.37
CA LEU A 60 57.02 -13.00 17.29
C LEU A 60 57.61 -12.18 18.46
N THR A 61 58.79 -12.58 18.94
CA THR A 61 59.54 -11.79 19.92
C THR A 61 60.38 -10.73 19.21
N PRO A 62 60.22 -9.42 19.54
CA PRO A 62 61.09 -8.37 19.03
C PRO A 62 62.57 -8.64 19.27
N ASP A 63 63.38 -8.62 18.21
CA ASP A 63 64.82 -8.91 18.25
C ASP A 63 65.59 -7.83 17.49
N TYR A 64 66.54 -7.17 18.17
CA TYR A 64 67.32 -6.08 17.57
C TYR A 64 68.42 -6.57 16.63
N THR A 65 68.73 -7.86 16.65
CA THR A 65 69.71 -8.49 15.74
C THR A 65 69.08 -8.86 14.39
N LYS A 66 67.77 -8.68 14.23
CA LYS A 66 66.99 -9.07 13.05
C LYS A 66 66.45 -7.83 12.32
N THR A 67 66.66 -7.78 11.01
CA THR A 67 66.21 -6.68 10.12
C THR A 67 65.01 -7.07 9.25
N ASP A 68 64.55 -8.32 9.35
CA ASP A 68 63.51 -8.91 8.49
C ASP A 68 62.19 -9.21 9.22
N GLN A 69 62.08 -8.91 10.53
CA GLN A 69 60.89 -9.27 11.32
C GLN A 69 59.60 -8.62 10.81
N LEU A 70 59.63 -7.42 10.21
CA LEU A 70 58.45 -6.84 9.58
C LEU A 70 58.00 -7.64 8.34
N SER A 71 58.96 -8.17 7.57
CA SER A 71 58.66 -9.05 6.44
C SER A 71 58.08 -10.38 6.91
N GLN A 72 58.53 -10.90 8.05
CA GLN A 72 57.95 -12.10 8.68
C GLN A 72 56.53 -11.84 9.20
N VAL A 73 56.23 -10.66 9.76
CA VAL A 73 54.86 -10.25 10.12
C VAL A 73 53.95 -10.24 8.89
N ILE A 74 54.41 -9.63 7.79
CA ILE A 74 53.66 -9.59 6.53
C ILE A 74 53.46 -11.01 5.97
N ALA A 75 54.49 -11.86 6.05
CA ALA A 75 54.41 -13.26 5.64
C ALA A 75 53.46 -14.08 6.52
N CYS A 76 53.39 -13.83 7.83
CA CYS A 76 52.40 -14.45 8.74
C CYS A 76 50.97 -13.97 8.43
N ALA A 77 50.79 -12.68 8.15
CA ALA A 77 49.49 -12.13 7.76
C ALA A 77 49.01 -12.70 6.41
N LEU A 78 49.94 -12.94 5.47
CA LEU A 78 49.67 -13.55 4.18
C LEU A 78 49.56 -15.08 4.24
N SER A 79 50.27 -15.74 5.16
CA SER A 79 50.12 -17.17 5.40
C SER A 79 48.77 -17.45 6.04
N PHE A 80 48.22 -16.57 6.87
CA PHE A 80 46.82 -16.68 7.33
C PHE A 80 45.79 -16.57 6.19
N VAL A 81 46.15 -15.96 5.06
CA VAL A 81 45.35 -15.93 3.82
C VAL A 81 45.59 -17.16 2.94
N ASN A 82 46.73 -17.85 3.07
CA ASN A 82 47.16 -18.97 2.21
C ASN A 82 47.25 -20.35 2.89
N THR A 83 47.13 -20.48 4.22
CA THR A 83 47.20 -21.77 4.98
C THR A 83 45.83 -22.27 5.44
N GLY A 84 44.76 -21.86 4.76
CA GLY A 84 43.51 -22.63 4.69
C GLY A 84 43.65 -23.96 3.91
N SER A 85 44.86 -24.47 3.65
CA SER A 85 45.09 -25.71 2.91
C SER A 85 46.41 -26.41 3.30
N GLY A 86 46.31 -27.40 4.20
CA GLY A 86 47.23 -28.54 4.42
C GLY A 86 48.54 -28.25 5.19
N ALA A 87 48.99 -29.01 6.21
CA ALA A 87 48.59 -30.32 6.69
C ALA A 87 49.04 -30.54 8.16
N LEU A 88 48.18 -31.12 8.98
CA LEU A 88 48.56 -32.11 9.98
C LEU A 88 47.60 -33.29 9.85
N SER A 89 48.18 -34.48 9.76
CA SER A 89 47.49 -35.74 9.54
C SER A 89 46.48 -36.07 10.64
N ARG A 90 45.24 -36.38 10.24
CA ARG A 90 44.33 -37.26 10.98
C ARG A 90 43.72 -38.27 10.01
N PRO A 91 43.40 -39.49 10.47
CA PRO A 91 43.22 -40.64 9.61
C PRO A 91 41.94 -40.53 8.78
N SER A 92 42.04 -41.05 7.57
CA SER A 92 40.99 -41.23 6.58
C SER A 92 39.78 -41.98 7.12
N ILE A 93 38.58 -41.42 6.93
CA ILE A 93 37.43 -42.18 6.41
C ILE A 93 36.76 -41.29 5.35
N ASP A 94 37.11 -41.57 4.11
CA ASP A 94 36.33 -41.20 2.95
C ASP A 94 35.30 -42.33 2.74
N LYS A 95 34.02 -42.01 2.98
CA LYS A 95 32.79 -42.67 2.50
C LYS A 95 31.61 -42.17 3.34
N GLN A 96 30.80 -41.27 2.79
CA GLN A 96 29.35 -41.48 2.55
C GLN A 96 28.64 -40.16 2.23
N ARG A 97 27.89 -40.21 1.14
CA ARG A 97 26.80 -39.28 0.79
C ARG A 97 25.73 -39.32 1.89
N GLU A 98 25.02 -38.19 2.04
CA GLU A 98 23.76 -38.04 2.80
C GLU A 98 23.86 -38.04 4.34
N THR A 99 24.44 -36.98 4.94
CA THR A 99 24.17 -36.61 6.36
C THR A 99 24.74 -35.22 6.67
N LEU A 100 24.08 -34.45 7.55
CA LEU A 100 24.48 -33.08 7.99
C LEU A 100 25.97 -33.00 8.38
N ASP A 101 26.72 -32.03 7.83
CA ASP A 101 28.05 -31.69 8.34
C ASP A 101 27.86 -30.82 9.60
N LEU A 102 28.18 -31.36 10.78
CA LEU A 102 28.08 -30.69 12.08
C LEU A 102 28.78 -29.31 12.08
N ASN A 103 29.74 -29.11 11.18
CA ASN A 103 30.46 -27.85 11.03
C ASN A 103 29.58 -26.68 10.53
N ASP A 104 28.50 -26.91 9.78
CA ASP A 104 27.72 -25.81 9.17
C ASP A 104 26.82 -25.09 10.16
N TYR A 105 26.08 -25.87 10.95
CA TYR A 105 25.21 -25.35 12.00
C TYR A 105 26.03 -24.61 13.06
N ASP A 106 27.11 -25.24 13.55
CA ASP A 106 27.98 -24.62 14.55
C ASP A 106 28.65 -23.36 14.01
N THR A 107 29.09 -23.36 12.73
CA THR A 107 29.61 -22.15 12.07
C THR A 107 28.58 -21.03 12.07
N PHE A 108 27.33 -21.34 11.69
CA PHE A 108 26.26 -20.36 11.64
C PHE A 108 25.92 -19.81 13.04
N MET A 109 25.78 -20.67 14.04
CA MET A 109 25.42 -20.26 15.40
C MET A 109 26.55 -19.50 16.10
N ASN A 110 27.81 -19.90 15.89
CA ASN A 110 28.96 -19.14 16.40
C ASN A 110 29.02 -17.74 15.76
N ALA A 111 28.78 -17.62 14.46
CA ALA A 111 28.70 -16.33 13.78
C ALA A 111 27.56 -15.46 14.34
N ALA A 112 26.40 -16.06 14.63
CA ALA A 112 25.26 -15.37 15.22
C ALA A 112 25.59 -14.79 16.61
N ASN A 113 26.10 -15.65 17.49
CA ASN A 113 26.50 -15.27 18.84
C ASN A 113 27.62 -14.23 18.85
N GLU A 114 28.59 -14.34 17.94
CA GLU A 114 29.65 -13.36 17.80
C GLU A 114 29.13 -12.00 17.34
N SER A 115 28.18 -11.99 16.41
CA SER A 115 27.56 -10.75 15.95
C SER A 115 26.85 -10.02 17.09
N VAL A 116 26.08 -10.76 17.90
CA VAL A 116 25.40 -10.20 19.07
C VAL A 116 26.41 -9.70 20.11
N ARG A 117 27.41 -10.52 20.45
CA ARG A 117 28.43 -10.18 21.46
C ARG A 117 29.25 -8.95 21.08
N SER A 118 29.64 -8.86 19.81
CA SER A 118 30.47 -7.76 19.31
C SER A 118 29.67 -6.50 18.95
N GLY A 119 28.35 -6.63 18.78
CA GLY A 119 27.50 -5.58 18.20
C GLY A 119 27.85 -5.23 16.75
N ARG A 120 28.62 -6.09 16.06
CA ARG A 120 29.09 -5.88 14.68
C ARG A 120 28.46 -6.88 13.74
N HIS A 121 28.50 -6.55 12.44
CA HIS A 121 28.13 -7.51 11.41
C HIS A 121 29.18 -8.62 11.32
N VAL A 122 28.73 -9.86 11.16
CA VAL A 122 29.61 -11.00 10.90
C VAL A 122 29.44 -11.44 9.45
N ARG A 123 30.57 -11.68 8.78
CA ARG A 123 30.59 -12.17 7.40
C ARG A 123 30.41 -13.68 7.40
N LEU A 124 29.38 -14.16 6.70
CA LEU A 124 29.19 -15.59 6.48
C LEU A 124 30.12 -16.08 5.36
N PRO A 125 30.58 -17.34 5.40
CA PRO A 125 31.43 -17.88 4.35
C PRO A 125 30.69 -17.95 3.01
N GLY A 126 31.42 -17.78 1.91
CA GLY A 126 30.90 -17.84 0.54
C GLY A 126 30.67 -19.28 0.07
N ARG A 127 29.89 -20.05 0.82
CA ARG A 127 29.52 -21.45 0.53
C ARG A 127 28.10 -21.72 1.03
N ASN A 128 27.59 -22.91 0.75
CA ASN A 128 26.36 -23.40 1.35
C ASN A 128 26.57 -23.78 2.83
N LEU A 129 25.63 -23.39 3.67
CA LEU A 129 25.51 -23.75 5.08
C LEU A 129 24.20 -24.52 5.26
N ASN A 130 24.28 -25.78 5.67
CA ASN A 130 23.10 -26.58 5.99
C ASN A 130 22.68 -26.32 7.43
N VAL A 131 21.51 -25.71 7.63
CA VAL A 131 20.99 -25.33 8.93
C VAL A 131 19.70 -26.10 9.22
N PRO A 132 19.57 -26.79 10.36
CA PRO A 132 18.33 -27.48 10.72
C PRO A 132 17.13 -26.53 10.75
N ALA A 133 15.98 -27.01 10.30
CA ALA A 133 14.72 -26.32 10.49
C ALA A 133 14.46 -26.03 11.98
N ASN A 134 13.76 -24.94 12.25
CA ASN A 134 13.44 -24.42 13.59
C ASN A 134 14.68 -23.96 14.38
N THR A 135 15.81 -23.70 13.70
CA THR A 135 16.94 -23.01 14.31
C THR A 135 16.53 -21.60 14.73
N VAL A 136 16.73 -21.27 16.01
CA VAL A 136 16.40 -19.98 16.59
C VAL A 136 17.61 -19.04 16.48
N ILE A 137 17.44 -17.96 15.72
CA ILE A 137 18.47 -16.93 15.54
C ILE A 137 18.41 -15.96 16.73
N PRO A 138 19.51 -15.73 17.46
CA PRO A 138 19.55 -14.74 18.53
C PRO A 138 19.13 -13.34 18.07
N GLY A 139 18.33 -12.65 18.87
CA GLY A 139 17.96 -11.26 18.63
C GLY A 139 19.20 -10.35 18.48
N GLY A 140 19.13 -9.41 17.53
CA GLY A 140 20.21 -8.47 17.24
C GLY A 140 21.33 -9.02 16.37
N ALA A 141 21.30 -10.29 15.94
CA ALA A 141 22.32 -10.84 15.05
C ALA A 141 22.30 -10.14 13.67
N VAL A 142 23.49 -9.80 13.15
CA VAL A 142 23.68 -9.08 11.88
C VAL A 142 24.64 -9.86 10.99
N PHE A 143 24.13 -10.35 9.87
CA PHE A 143 24.88 -11.18 8.93
C PHE A 143 25.10 -10.48 7.58
N ARG A 144 26.29 -10.67 7.02
CA ARG A 144 26.61 -10.29 5.64
C ARG A 144 27.12 -11.50 4.87
N GLY A 145 26.36 -11.94 3.88
CA GLY A 145 26.79 -12.96 2.94
C GLY A 145 27.72 -12.42 1.87
N VAL A 146 28.36 -13.35 1.16
CA VAL A 146 28.99 -13.10 -0.12
C VAL A 146 27.92 -13.29 -1.19
N GLU A 147 27.52 -12.20 -1.84
CA GLU A 147 26.44 -12.17 -2.82
C GLU A 147 26.60 -13.27 -3.89
N GLY A 148 25.52 -14.00 -4.16
CA GLY A 148 25.50 -15.13 -5.09
C GLY A 148 26.28 -16.38 -4.64
N LYS A 149 26.94 -16.37 -3.48
CA LYS A 149 27.78 -17.49 -3.00
C LYS A 149 27.36 -18.02 -1.63
N THR A 150 26.97 -17.14 -0.71
CA THR A 150 26.50 -17.56 0.62
C THR A 150 25.06 -18.04 0.51
N GLN A 151 24.86 -19.32 0.78
CA GLN A 151 23.53 -19.94 0.82
C GLN A 151 23.31 -20.58 2.20
N ILE A 152 22.10 -20.43 2.73
CA ILE A 152 21.60 -21.16 3.89
C ILE A 152 20.52 -22.11 3.39
N THR A 153 20.81 -23.41 3.45
CA THR A 153 19.84 -24.46 3.13
C THR A 153 19.18 -24.95 4.41
N ILE A 154 17.86 -24.80 4.50
CA ILE A 154 17.09 -25.23 5.66
C ILE A 154 16.75 -26.71 5.52
N ILE A 155 17.28 -27.52 6.43
CA ILE A 155 17.13 -28.97 6.43
C ILE A 155 15.92 -29.37 7.27
N GLY A 156 14.90 -29.95 6.64
CA GLY A 156 13.70 -30.47 7.29
C GLY A 156 12.44 -29.63 7.04
N ASN A 157 11.39 -29.93 7.81
CA ASN A 157 10.09 -29.26 7.73
C ASN A 157 10.02 -28.18 8.82
N GLY A 158 10.15 -26.92 8.42
CA GLY A 158 10.13 -25.76 9.33
C GLY A 158 10.89 -24.58 8.74
N SER A 159 11.26 -23.62 9.58
CA SER A 159 11.82 -22.33 9.16
C SER A 159 12.97 -21.91 10.06
N LEU A 160 13.76 -20.91 9.68
CA LEU A 160 14.56 -20.20 10.68
C LEU A 160 13.63 -19.35 11.54
N ILE A 161 13.81 -19.36 12.86
CA ILE A 161 12.94 -18.66 13.81
C ILE A 161 13.67 -17.43 14.32
N HIS A 162 13.03 -16.26 14.31
CA HIS A 162 13.56 -15.10 15.01
C HIS A 162 13.42 -15.28 16.52
N GLY A 163 14.56 -15.45 17.21
CA GLY A 163 14.62 -15.51 18.67
C GLY A 163 14.57 -14.15 19.36
N GLY A 164 14.44 -13.06 18.60
CA GLY A 164 14.33 -11.70 19.13
C GLY A 164 14.36 -10.63 18.04
N ASN A 165 14.31 -9.37 18.47
CA ASN A 165 14.20 -8.21 17.59
C ASN A 165 15.52 -7.89 16.85
N GLY A 166 15.42 -7.11 15.77
CA GLY A 166 16.57 -6.43 15.18
C GLY A 166 17.55 -7.32 14.40
N ILE A 167 17.14 -8.54 14.02
CA ILE A 167 17.95 -9.45 13.22
C ILE A 167 18.13 -8.89 11.79
N ARG A 168 19.32 -9.00 11.22
CA ARG A 168 19.62 -8.46 9.89
C ARG A 168 20.38 -9.43 9.01
N PHE A 169 19.96 -9.53 7.75
CA PHE A 169 20.66 -10.27 6.71
C PHE A 169 20.91 -9.39 5.49
N THR A 170 22.10 -9.53 4.91
CA THR A 170 22.43 -8.86 3.65
C THR A 170 23.15 -9.82 2.71
N GLY A 171 22.70 -9.96 1.47
CA GLY A 171 23.42 -10.74 0.43
C GLY A 171 23.44 -12.25 0.69
N VAL A 172 22.35 -12.81 1.23
CA VAL A 172 22.23 -14.24 1.59
C VAL A 172 21.11 -14.90 0.80
N THR A 173 21.37 -16.08 0.25
CA THR A 173 20.35 -16.94 -0.35
C THR A 173 19.80 -17.91 0.69
N PHE A 174 18.48 -17.95 0.87
CA PHE A 174 17.76 -18.93 1.67
C PHE A 174 17.11 -19.97 0.75
N LYS A 175 17.34 -21.26 1.04
CA LYS A 175 16.82 -22.36 0.24
C LYS A 175 16.10 -23.40 1.09
N GLY A 176 14.94 -23.85 0.62
CA GLY A 176 14.15 -24.88 1.29
C GLY A 176 13.40 -24.38 2.52
N GLY A 177 12.90 -25.32 3.33
CA GLY A 177 12.02 -25.05 4.48
C GLY A 177 10.54 -24.89 4.11
N THR A 178 9.71 -24.78 5.14
CA THR A 178 8.29 -24.37 5.00
C THR A 178 8.24 -22.89 4.64
N TYR A 179 8.92 -22.07 5.44
CA TYR A 179 9.31 -20.70 5.14
C TYR A 179 10.84 -20.61 5.24
N ALA A 180 11.44 -19.59 4.62
CA ALA A 180 12.84 -19.31 4.89
C ALA A 180 13.00 -18.80 6.31
N VAL A 181 12.15 -17.85 6.69
CA VAL A 181 12.16 -17.23 8.01
C VAL A 181 10.75 -16.98 8.53
N ASP A 182 10.59 -17.18 9.82
CA ASP A 182 9.42 -16.85 10.61
C ASP A 182 9.79 -15.72 11.60
N THR A 183 9.13 -14.57 11.46
CA THR A 183 9.39 -13.37 12.29
C THR A 183 8.32 -13.16 13.37
N SER A 184 7.50 -14.17 13.65
CA SER A 184 6.38 -14.08 14.60
C SER A 184 6.82 -13.53 15.96
N GLY A 185 6.09 -12.51 16.46
CA GLY A 185 6.34 -11.91 17.77
C GLY A 185 7.62 -11.09 17.87
N THR A 186 8.25 -10.74 16.75
CA THR A 186 9.48 -9.93 16.71
C THR A 186 9.28 -8.63 15.96
N SER A 187 10.30 -7.77 16.00
CA SER A 187 10.25 -6.46 15.39
C SER A 187 11.59 -6.04 14.78
N ARG A 188 11.54 -5.09 13.84
CA ARG A 188 12.71 -4.35 13.32
C ARG A 188 13.79 -5.20 12.65
N ALA A 189 13.41 -6.37 12.14
CA ALA A 189 14.33 -7.15 11.32
C ALA A 189 14.53 -6.51 9.94
N ARG A 190 15.67 -6.79 9.30
CA ARG A 190 15.98 -6.24 7.97
C ARG A 190 16.61 -7.30 7.05
N TYR A 191 16.07 -7.43 5.84
CA TYR A 191 16.58 -8.28 4.78
C TYR A 191 16.87 -7.44 3.54
N GLN A 192 18.12 -7.49 3.09
CA GLN A 192 18.57 -6.68 1.97
C GLN A 192 19.36 -7.50 0.97
N TYR A 193 19.02 -7.41 -0.32
CA TYR A 193 19.73 -8.15 -1.37
C TYR A 193 19.78 -9.67 -1.09
N CYS A 194 18.75 -10.19 -0.41
CA CYS A 194 18.61 -11.62 -0.14
C CYS A 194 17.78 -12.29 -1.24
N THR A 195 18.00 -13.59 -1.41
CA THR A 195 17.18 -14.43 -2.29
C THR A 195 16.46 -15.47 -1.45
N PHE A 196 15.15 -15.63 -1.63
CA PHE A 196 14.32 -16.64 -0.99
C PHE A 196 13.82 -17.59 -2.08
N SER A 197 14.26 -18.84 -2.05
CA SER A 197 13.95 -19.80 -3.11
C SER A 197 13.56 -21.19 -2.62
N GLY A 198 12.57 -21.79 -3.27
CA GLY A 198 12.19 -23.19 -3.06
C GLY A 198 11.54 -23.49 -1.70
N GLN A 199 10.92 -22.49 -1.07
CA GLN A 199 10.09 -22.71 0.13
C GLN A 199 8.80 -23.44 -0.27
N ARG A 200 8.33 -24.36 0.58
CA ARG A 200 7.09 -25.12 0.33
C ARG A 200 5.82 -24.27 0.44
N SER A 201 5.86 -23.22 1.25
CA SER A 201 4.78 -22.25 1.41
C SER A 201 5.34 -20.84 1.13
N HIS A 202 5.24 -19.91 2.08
CA HIS A 202 5.71 -18.55 1.88
C HIS A 202 7.24 -18.46 1.85
N GLY A 203 7.81 -17.51 1.10
CA GLY A 203 9.23 -17.19 1.22
C GLY A 203 9.56 -16.72 2.64
N VAL A 204 8.82 -15.73 3.13
CA VAL A 204 8.88 -15.25 4.52
C VAL A 204 7.47 -15.18 5.12
N TYR A 205 7.33 -15.69 6.35
CA TYR A 205 6.14 -15.52 7.18
C TYR A 205 6.41 -14.42 8.22
N CYS A 206 5.63 -13.35 8.17
CA CYS A 206 5.84 -12.14 8.95
C CYS A 206 4.61 -11.78 9.79
N ASP A 207 4.67 -12.14 11.07
CA ASP A 207 3.68 -11.81 12.12
C ASP A 207 4.33 -10.93 13.20
N GLY A 208 5.04 -9.90 12.76
CA GLY A 208 5.82 -8.96 13.56
C GLY A 208 5.83 -7.55 12.94
N ASP A 209 6.36 -6.56 13.66
CA ASP A 209 6.23 -5.15 13.29
C ASP A 209 7.54 -4.46 12.89
N GLY A 210 7.44 -3.46 12.00
CA GLY A 210 8.58 -2.61 11.63
C GLY A 210 9.72 -3.33 10.90
N HIS A 211 9.47 -4.49 10.32
CA HIS A 211 10.43 -5.21 9.49
C HIS A 211 10.64 -4.52 8.13
N VAL A 212 11.82 -4.68 7.56
CA VAL A 212 12.17 -4.13 6.24
C VAL A 212 12.70 -5.22 5.32
N PHE A 213 12.05 -5.40 4.18
CA PHE A 213 12.43 -6.27 3.08
C PHE A 213 12.74 -5.40 1.87
N ASP A 214 14.02 -5.11 1.63
CA ASP A 214 14.48 -4.16 0.63
C ASP A 214 15.36 -4.83 -0.44
N ARG A 215 14.96 -4.71 -1.72
CA ARG A 215 15.68 -5.25 -2.89
C ARG A 215 16.01 -6.74 -2.79
N ASN A 216 15.06 -7.54 -2.33
CA ASN A 216 15.19 -8.99 -2.28
C ASN A 216 14.53 -9.65 -3.50
N GLU A 217 14.88 -10.91 -3.72
CA GLU A 217 14.25 -11.77 -4.72
C GLU A 217 13.52 -12.92 -4.02
N PHE A 218 12.28 -13.16 -4.41
CA PHE A 218 11.48 -14.30 -3.97
C PHE A 218 11.13 -15.12 -5.21
N SER A 219 11.71 -16.31 -5.35
CA SER A 219 11.58 -17.13 -6.56
C SER A 219 11.06 -18.52 -6.26
N GLY A 220 9.97 -18.92 -6.94
CA GLY A 220 9.44 -20.28 -6.87
C GLY A 220 8.95 -20.70 -5.48
N CYS A 221 8.43 -19.76 -4.67
CA CYS A 221 7.79 -20.07 -3.40
C CYS A 221 6.46 -20.81 -3.65
N GLY A 222 6.20 -21.91 -2.93
CA GLY A 222 4.97 -22.70 -3.07
C GLY A 222 3.69 -22.02 -2.58
N GLY A 223 3.83 -20.89 -1.86
CA GLY A 223 2.76 -19.96 -1.52
C GLY A 223 3.08 -18.56 -2.04
N SER A 224 3.00 -17.57 -1.15
CA SER A 224 3.36 -16.18 -1.47
C SER A 224 4.85 -15.89 -1.26
N GLY A 225 5.44 -14.92 -1.94
CA GLY A 225 6.83 -14.52 -1.63
C GLY A 225 6.97 -14.00 -0.20
N LEU A 226 6.19 -13.00 0.16
CA LEU A 226 6.16 -12.39 1.49
C LEU A 226 4.73 -12.38 2.03
N ALA A 227 4.53 -12.91 3.23
CA ALA A 227 3.22 -12.93 3.89
C ALA A 227 3.25 -12.09 5.17
N PHE A 228 2.55 -10.96 5.15
CA PHE A 228 2.23 -10.16 6.33
C PHE A 228 0.92 -10.69 6.91
N VAL A 229 1.00 -11.40 8.04
CA VAL A 229 -0.12 -12.16 8.59
C VAL A 229 -0.26 -11.79 10.05
N GLY A 230 -1.47 -11.42 10.49
CA GLY A 230 -1.76 -11.12 11.89
C GLY A 230 -1.80 -9.63 12.22
N VAL A 231 -2.42 -9.29 13.35
CA VAL A 231 -2.59 -7.88 13.79
C VAL A 231 -1.29 -7.20 14.19
N THR A 232 -0.27 -7.98 14.56
CA THR A 232 1.09 -7.50 14.86
C THR A 232 1.90 -7.27 13.59
N ALA A 233 1.50 -7.81 12.43
CA ALA A 233 2.09 -7.51 11.14
C ALA A 233 1.77 -6.08 10.69
N ALA A 234 2.41 -5.12 11.36
CA ALA A 234 2.17 -3.69 11.20
C ALA A 234 3.43 -2.89 10.92
N LEU A 235 3.27 -1.79 10.18
CA LEU A 235 4.36 -0.84 9.88
C LEU A 235 5.58 -1.50 9.19
N ASN A 236 5.38 -2.63 8.53
CA ASN A 236 6.42 -3.31 7.77
C ASN A 236 6.61 -2.67 6.41
N GLU A 237 7.80 -2.80 5.84
CA GLU A 237 8.17 -2.28 4.54
C GLU A 237 8.64 -3.40 3.61
N ALA A 238 8.02 -3.50 2.44
CA ALA A 238 8.49 -4.28 1.31
C ALA A 238 8.82 -3.33 0.15
N ALA A 239 10.10 -3.07 -0.08
CA ALA A 239 10.59 -2.09 -1.04
C ALA A 239 11.47 -2.73 -2.12
N GLY A 240 11.21 -2.44 -3.40
CA GLY A 240 12.12 -2.80 -4.49
C GLY A 240 12.32 -4.31 -4.70
N ASN A 241 11.43 -5.16 -4.20
CA ASN A 241 11.59 -6.61 -4.28
C ASN A 241 11.08 -7.16 -5.62
N VAL A 242 11.65 -8.30 -6.02
CA VAL A 242 11.24 -9.06 -7.20
C VAL A 242 10.55 -10.34 -6.74
N PHE A 243 9.36 -10.60 -7.28
CA PHE A 243 8.59 -11.81 -7.03
C PHE A 243 8.47 -12.60 -8.32
N ASP A 244 9.21 -13.69 -8.44
CA ASP A 244 9.31 -14.52 -9.64
C ASP A 244 8.62 -15.86 -9.43
N ARG A 245 7.54 -16.11 -10.18
CA ARG A 245 6.80 -17.39 -10.19
C ARG A 245 6.46 -17.92 -8.80
N CYS A 246 6.08 -17.05 -7.86
CA CYS A 246 5.43 -17.51 -6.62
C CYS A 246 4.08 -18.13 -6.98
N ALA A 247 3.71 -19.24 -6.34
CA ALA A 247 2.47 -19.95 -6.67
C ALA A 247 1.22 -19.12 -6.38
N ASN A 248 1.26 -18.30 -5.34
CA ASN A 248 0.17 -17.40 -4.95
C ASN A 248 0.55 -15.94 -5.23
N PHE A 249 0.61 -15.11 -4.18
CA PHE A 249 0.87 -13.69 -4.27
C PHE A 249 2.37 -13.38 -4.27
N GLY A 250 2.78 -12.22 -4.77
CA GLY A 250 4.08 -11.68 -4.40
C GLY A 250 4.10 -11.33 -2.91
N ILE A 251 3.17 -10.45 -2.51
CA ILE A 251 2.98 -9.98 -1.14
C ILE A 251 1.52 -10.23 -0.74
N TRP A 252 1.31 -10.89 0.38
CA TRP A 252 -0.02 -11.15 0.92
C TRP A 252 -0.19 -10.49 2.29
N ASN A 253 -1.19 -9.62 2.43
CA ASN A 253 -1.57 -8.98 3.70
C ASN A 253 -2.88 -9.60 4.18
N ALA A 254 -2.84 -10.27 5.33
CA ALA A 254 -3.96 -11.03 5.84
C ALA A 254 -4.11 -10.96 7.35
N GLN A 255 -5.27 -11.41 7.84
CA GLN A 255 -5.53 -11.66 9.26
C GLN A 255 -5.32 -10.42 10.16
N GLY A 256 -5.72 -9.24 9.67
CA GLY A 256 -5.61 -7.99 10.42
C GLY A 256 -4.28 -7.26 10.27
N ALA A 257 -3.39 -7.72 9.38
CA ALA A 257 -2.19 -6.98 8.99
C ALA A 257 -2.58 -5.54 8.61
N ASN A 258 -1.77 -4.56 9.03
CA ASN A 258 -2.17 -3.15 8.94
C ASN A 258 -1.01 -2.18 8.73
N ARG A 259 -1.26 -1.08 8.01
CA ARG A 259 -0.29 0.02 7.86
C ARG A 259 1.09 -0.38 7.30
N ASN A 260 1.16 -1.49 6.56
CA ASN A 260 2.37 -1.89 5.85
C ASN A 260 2.56 -1.05 4.57
N LEU A 261 3.82 -0.78 4.23
CA LEU A 261 4.26 -0.12 3.00
C LEU A 261 4.75 -1.16 2.00
N MET A 262 4.21 -1.14 0.80
CA MET A 262 4.65 -1.95 -0.34
C MET A 262 4.98 -1.01 -1.49
N SER A 263 6.26 -0.85 -1.80
CA SER A 263 6.71 0.11 -2.80
C SER A 263 7.75 -0.39 -3.78
N GLY A 264 7.65 0.00 -5.06
CA GLY A 264 8.68 -0.33 -6.05
C GLY A 264 8.86 -1.83 -6.32
N ASN A 265 7.93 -2.68 -5.91
CA ASN A 265 8.04 -4.13 -6.11
C ASN A 265 7.57 -4.51 -7.51
N ARG A 266 8.06 -5.63 -8.04
CA ARG A 266 7.63 -6.15 -9.34
C ARG A 266 7.38 -7.65 -9.35
N THR A 267 6.49 -8.10 -10.22
CA THR A 267 6.29 -9.53 -10.52
C THR A 267 6.97 -9.98 -11.78
N ILE A 268 7.29 -11.27 -11.82
CA ILE A 268 7.65 -12.03 -13.02
C ILE A 268 6.80 -13.30 -13.00
N GLY A 269 5.53 -13.19 -13.41
CA GLY A 269 4.67 -14.35 -13.64
C GLY A 269 4.23 -15.13 -12.40
N ASN A 270 3.75 -14.47 -11.35
CA ASN A 270 3.14 -15.15 -10.20
C ASN A 270 1.81 -15.82 -10.56
N GLY A 271 1.45 -16.88 -9.84
CA GLY A 271 0.22 -17.64 -10.08
C GLY A 271 -1.06 -16.87 -9.72
N LEU A 272 -1.01 -16.01 -8.71
CA LEU A 272 -2.04 -15.03 -8.39
C LEU A 272 -1.46 -13.60 -8.53
N GLU A 273 -1.87 -12.63 -7.71
CA GLU A 273 -1.50 -11.22 -7.85
C GLU A 273 -0.08 -10.85 -7.38
N LEU A 274 0.40 -9.65 -7.72
CA LEU A 274 1.57 -9.07 -7.05
C LEU A 274 1.26 -8.82 -5.58
N ILE A 275 0.18 -8.11 -5.29
CA ILE A 275 -0.23 -7.74 -3.94
C ILE A 275 -1.68 -8.14 -3.72
N GLY A 276 -1.94 -8.90 -2.65
CA GLY A 276 -3.28 -9.20 -2.15
C GLY A 276 -3.49 -8.66 -0.74
N VAL A 277 -4.62 -7.99 -0.51
CA VAL A 277 -5.04 -7.50 0.82
C VAL A 277 -6.42 -8.08 1.15
N THR A 278 -6.55 -8.78 2.28
CA THR A 278 -7.83 -9.37 2.71
C THR A 278 -8.76 -8.35 3.38
N SER A 279 -10.04 -8.70 3.52
CA SER A 279 -11.11 -7.78 3.97
C SER A 279 -10.97 -7.25 5.40
N ASP A 280 -10.17 -7.92 6.22
CA ASP A 280 -9.86 -7.57 7.62
C ASP A 280 -8.56 -6.75 7.77
N SER A 281 -7.79 -6.58 6.69
CA SER A 281 -6.56 -5.81 6.66
C SER A 281 -6.81 -4.35 6.25
N TRP A 282 -5.96 -3.42 6.71
CA TRP A 282 -6.26 -1.99 6.58
C TRP A 282 -5.08 -1.03 6.60
N GLY A 283 -5.31 0.18 6.08
CA GLY A 283 -4.36 1.29 6.20
C GLY A 283 -3.07 1.12 5.41
N HIS A 284 -3.00 0.15 4.49
CA HIS A 284 -1.80 -0.13 3.72
C HIS A 284 -1.49 0.95 2.70
N ARG A 285 -0.20 1.12 2.39
CA ARG A 285 0.29 2.00 1.33
C ARG A 285 0.91 1.15 0.24
N ILE A 286 0.30 1.14 -0.94
CA ILE A 286 0.70 0.35 -2.10
C ILE A 286 1.11 1.32 -3.21
N ILE A 287 2.41 1.55 -3.36
CA ILE A 287 2.93 2.71 -4.12
C ILE A 287 3.94 2.28 -5.18
N SER A 288 3.74 2.71 -6.43
CA SER A 288 4.76 2.55 -7.49
C SER A 288 5.25 1.12 -7.72
N ASN A 289 4.36 0.13 -7.57
CA ASN A 289 4.67 -1.26 -7.88
C ASN A 289 4.36 -1.56 -9.35
N HIS A 290 4.98 -2.60 -9.90
CA HIS A 290 4.79 -3.06 -11.27
C HIS A 290 4.28 -4.52 -11.26
N ALA A 291 2.97 -4.69 -11.36
CA ALA A 291 2.33 -5.98 -11.48
C ALA A 291 2.13 -6.32 -12.96
N SER A 292 2.91 -7.27 -13.45
CA SER A 292 2.82 -7.75 -14.83
C SER A 292 2.77 -9.26 -14.95
N GLY A 293 1.93 -9.74 -15.87
CA GLY A 293 1.86 -11.15 -16.26
C GLY A 293 1.38 -12.07 -15.15
N THR A 294 0.59 -11.57 -14.20
CA THR A 294 0.04 -12.39 -13.12
C THR A 294 -1.06 -13.34 -13.61
N GLY A 295 -1.24 -14.46 -12.91
CA GLY A 295 -2.30 -15.43 -13.22
C GLY A 295 -3.70 -15.01 -12.79
N ASP A 296 -3.84 -13.92 -12.04
CA ASP A 296 -5.11 -13.29 -11.63
C ASP A 296 -5.09 -11.78 -11.93
N ASN A 297 -5.45 -10.93 -10.96
CA ASN A 297 -5.35 -9.47 -11.09
C ASN A 297 -3.89 -9.00 -10.93
N GLY A 298 -3.59 -7.75 -11.28
CA GLY A 298 -2.29 -7.17 -10.92
C GLY A 298 -2.16 -6.97 -9.40
N ILE A 299 -3.13 -6.26 -8.82
CA ILE A 299 -3.24 -5.95 -7.39
C ILE A 299 -4.69 -6.13 -6.93
N SER A 300 -4.90 -6.74 -5.76
CA SER A 300 -6.22 -6.95 -5.17
C SER A 300 -6.32 -6.34 -3.77
N VAL A 301 -7.34 -5.51 -3.54
CA VAL A 301 -7.59 -4.82 -2.26
C VAL A 301 -9.02 -5.08 -1.79
N SER A 302 -9.19 -6.08 -0.94
CA SER A 302 -10.44 -6.35 -0.22
C SER A 302 -10.56 -5.59 1.10
N GLY A 303 -9.42 -5.11 1.62
CA GLY A 303 -9.32 -4.35 2.87
C GLY A 303 -9.83 -2.91 2.79
N TYR A 304 -9.61 -2.14 3.86
CA TYR A 304 -10.16 -0.79 3.98
C TYR A 304 -9.12 0.29 4.28
N ARG A 305 -9.43 1.53 3.89
CA ARG A 305 -8.57 2.72 4.12
C ARG A 305 -7.14 2.55 3.58
N CYS A 306 -6.97 1.78 2.53
CA CYS A 306 -5.69 1.63 1.85
C CYS A 306 -5.48 2.76 0.82
N THR A 307 -4.22 3.13 0.61
CA THR A 307 -3.80 4.03 -0.47
C THR A 307 -3.10 3.20 -1.53
N VAL A 308 -3.59 3.27 -2.77
CA VAL A 308 -3.05 2.56 -3.93
C VAL A 308 -2.70 3.58 -5.00
N THR A 309 -1.42 3.92 -5.12
CA THR A 309 -0.99 5.07 -5.92
C THR A 309 0.17 4.78 -6.84
N GLY A 310 0.09 5.25 -8.08
CA GLY A 310 1.24 5.24 -9.00
C GLY A 310 1.67 3.84 -9.45
N ASN A 311 0.85 2.81 -9.26
CA ASN A 311 1.19 1.44 -9.65
C ASN A 311 0.94 1.22 -11.14
N ILE A 312 1.71 0.32 -11.74
CA ILE A 312 1.54 -0.17 -13.10
C ILE A 312 1.02 -1.59 -13.03
N CYS A 313 -0.18 -1.84 -13.55
CA CYS A 313 -0.78 -3.15 -13.67
C CYS A 313 -1.01 -3.46 -15.16
N GLU A 314 -0.25 -4.40 -15.72
CA GLU A 314 -0.36 -4.69 -17.15
C GLU A 314 -0.26 -6.16 -17.52
N ASN A 315 -0.91 -6.54 -18.62
CA ASN A 315 -0.84 -7.90 -19.16
C ASN A 315 -1.22 -8.99 -18.14
N ASN A 316 -2.04 -8.65 -17.15
CA ASN A 316 -2.51 -9.59 -16.13
C ASN A 316 -3.67 -10.42 -16.66
N ALA A 317 -3.85 -11.63 -16.15
CA ALA A 317 -4.89 -12.54 -16.63
C ALA A 317 -6.31 -11.96 -16.47
N ASN A 318 -6.59 -11.28 -15.35
CA ASN A 318 -7.89 -10.71 -15.02
C ASN A 318 -7.84 -9.16 -15.00
N HIS A 319 -8.19 -8.50 -13.91
CA HIS A 319 -8.18 -7.03 -13.83
C HIS A 319 -6.76 -6.47 -13.63
N GLY A 320 -6.55 -5.20 -13.98
CA GLY A 320 -5.34 -4.51 -13.51
C GLY A 320 -5.36 -4.38 -11.99
N LEU A 321 -6.44 -3.81 -11.46
CA LEU A 321 -6.68 -3.62 -10.03
C LEU A 321 -8.07 -4.11 -9.63
N GLY A 322 -8.11 -5.07 -8.70
CA GLY A 322 -9.33 -5.55 -8.05
C GLY A 322 -9.60 -4.79 -6.75
N LEU A 323 -10.60 -3.91 -6.74
CA LEU A 323 -11.01 -3.15 -5.56
C LEU A 323 -12.29 -3.73 -4.96
N TYR A 324 -12.13 -4.61 -3.99
CA TYR A 324 -13.26 -5.30 -3.37
C TYR A 324 -13.66 -4.67 -2.04
N GLY A 325 -12.77 -3.92 -1.41
CA GLY A 325 -12.95 -3.32 -0.09
C GLY A 325 -13.61 -1.95 -0.09
N GLU A 326 -13.39 -1.19 0.99
CA GLU A 326 -14.07 0.10 1.19
C GLU A 326 -13.16 1.24 1.61
N ARG A 327 -13.57 2.48 1.30
CA ARG A 327 -12.88 3.70 1.73
C ARG A 327 -11.40 3.74 1.32
N ASN A 328 -11.05 3.12 0.20
CA ASN A 328 -9.70 3.14 -0.34
C ASN A 328 -9.51 4.35 -1.26
N ALA A 329 -8.30 4.87 -1.31
CA ALA A 329 -7.88 5.90 -2.26
C ALA A 329 -7.02 5.26 -3.34
N VAL A 330 -7.49 5.30 -4.59
CA VAL A 330 -6.87 4.66 -5.76
C VAL A 330 -6.56 5.74 -6.77
N THR A 331 -5.29 6.14 -6.85
CA THR A 331 -4.90 7.34 -7.60
C THR A 331 -3.71 7.17 -8.51
N SER A 332 -3.72 7.80 -9.68
CA SER A 332 -2.55 7.83 -10.59
C SER A 332 -1.99 6.46 -10.98
N ASN A 333 -2.81 5.40 -10.96
CA ASN A 333 -2.36 4.08 -11.40
C ASN A 333 -2.51 3.95 -12.92
N VAL A 334 -1.68 3.12 -13.53
CA VAL A 334 -1.75 2.76 -14.95
C VAL A 334 -2.20 1.31 -15.06
N CYS A 335 -3.30 1.06 -15.75
CA CYS A 335 -3.85 -0.26 -16.00
C CYS A 335 -3.95 -0.52 -17.50
N ARG A 336 -3.00 -1.26 -18.07
CA ARG A 336 -2.89 -1.47 -19.52
C ARG A 336 -3.03 -2.94 -19.92
N ASN A 337 -3.81 -3.24 -20.96
CA ASN A 337 -3.85 -4.56 -21.59
C ASN A 337 -4.09 -5.69 -20.56
N ASN A 338 -4.94 -5.47 -19.57
CA ASN A 338 -5.30 -6.53 -18.64
C ASN A 338 -6.42 -7.38 -19.23
N GLY A 339 -6.74 -8.50 -18.58
CA GLY A 339 -7.79 -9.39 -19.05
C GLY A 339 -7.27 -10.36 -20.09
N GLN A 340 -5.99 -10.75 -20.01
CA GLN A 340 -5.38 -11.68 -20.97
C GLN A 340 -6.11 -13.03 -21.03
N ARG A 341 -6.88 -13.39 -19.99
CA ARG A 341 -7.76 -14.57 -20.03
C ARG A 341 -8.86 -14.46 -21.08
N ASN A 342 -9.28 -13.26 -21.47
CA ASN A 342 -10.22 -13.06 -22.59
C ASN A 342 -9.65 -13.49 -23.94
N VAL A 343 -8.33 -13.52 -24.10
CA VAL A 343 -7.69 -14.02 -25.33
C VAL A 343 -7.94 -15.52 -25.47
N ALA A 344 -7.81 -16.27 -24.36
CA ALA A 344 -8.00 -17.72 -24.33
C ALA A 344 -9.48 -18.13 -24.22
N THR A 345 -10.26 -17.40 -23.43
CA THR A 345 -11.67 -17.68 -23.14
C THR A 345 -12.48 -16.37 -23.22
N PRO A 346 -12.97 -16.00 -24.41
CA PRO A 346 -13.73 -14.77 -24.60
C PRO A 346 -14.98 -14.74 -23.71
N GLY A 347 -15.23 -13.62 -23.03
CA GLY A 347 -16.46 -13.39 -22.25
C GLY A 347 -16.26 -12.82 -20.85
N GLY A 348 -15.03 -12.81 -20.34
CA GLY A 348 -14.70 -12.11 -19.10
C GLY A 348 -14.87 -10.61 -19.26
N ALA A 349 -15.77 -9.98 -18.51
CA ALA A 349 -15.92 -8.53 -18.51
C ALA A 349 -14.81 -7.86 -17.67
N TYR A 350 -13.53 -8.13 -17.97
CA TYR A 350 -12.38 -7.58 -17.25
C TYR A 350 -12.23 -6.08 -17.48
N ALA A 351 -11.53 -5.41 -16.57
CA ALA A 351 -11.42 -3.95 -16.53
C ALA A 351 -10.03 -3.57 -16.04
N GLY A 352 -9.59 -2.35 -16.35
CA GLY A 352 -8.38 -1.78 -15.77
C GLY A 352 -8.51 -1.75 -14.25
N ILE A 353 -9.60 -1.18 -13.75
CA ILE A 353 -9.97 -1.18 -12.34
C ILE A 353 -11.40 -1.70 -12.17
N THR A 354 -11.61 -2.65 -11.26
CA THR A 354 -12.96 -3.12 -10.89
C THR A 354 -13.28 -2.77 -9.44
N CYS A 355 -14.49 -2.32 -9.18
CA CYS A 355 -15.11 -2.15 -7.87
C CYS A 355 -16.25 -3.16 -7.73
N THR A 356 -15.97 -4.28 -7.10
CA THR A 356 -16.92 -5.40 -7.01
C THR A 356 -17.04 -5.88 -5.57
N PRO A 357 -18.23 -5.91 -4.96
CA PRO A 357 -18.39 -6.53 -3.65
C PRO A 357 -18.11 -8.03 -3.77
N ALA A 358 -16.96 -8.48 -3.26
CA ALA A 358 -16.49 -9.86 -3.32
C ALA A 358 -15.41 -10.10 -2.25
N PHE A 359 -15.02 -11.36 -2.03
CA PHE A 359 -13.89 -11.73 -1.18
C PHE A 359 -13.93 -11.11 0.24
N GLY A 360 -15.13 -11.00 0.81
CA GLY A 360 -15.39 -10.38 2.12
C GLY A 360 -15.48 -8.85 2.13
N GLY A 361 -15.19 -8.17 1.01
CA GLY A 361 -15.31 -6.73 0.85
C GLY A 361 -16.65 -6.26 0.27
N LEU A 362 -16.94 -4.96 0.39
CA LEU A 362 -18.20 -4.31 0.03
C LEU A 362 -18.12 -3.33 -1.15
N ALA A 363 -16.92 -3.09 -1.72
CA ALA A 363 -16.67 -2.21 -2.86
C ALA A 363 -17.40 -0.86 -2.81
N ARG A 364 -17.27 -0.16 -1.69
CA ARG A 364 -18.01 1.07 -1.43
C ARG A 364 -17.15 2.20 -0.92
N LYS A 365 -17.60 3.43 -1.15
CA LYS A 365 -16.95 4.65 -0.64
C LYS A 365 -15.49 4.79 -1.04
N ASN A 366 -15.08 4.13 -2.12
CA ASN A 366 -13.73 4.26 -2.64
C ASN A 366 -13.60 5.54 -3.48
N VAL A 367 -12.41 6.12 -3.50
CA VAL A 367 -12.09 7.30 -4.33
C VAL A 367 -11.08 6.87 -5.39
N LEU A 368 -11.50 6.87 -6.65
CA LEU A 368 -10.73 6.46 -7.81
C LEU A 368 -10.49 7.69 -8.69
N THR A 369 -9.29 8.25 -8.67
CA THR A 369 -8.99 9.45 -9.45
C THR A 369 -7.66 9.44 -10.19
N CYS A 370 -7.61 10.14 -11.33
CA CYS A 370 -6.37 10.31 -12.10
C CYS A 370 -5.74 8.98 -12.58
N ASN A 371 -6.49 7.88 -12.66
CA ASN A 371 -5.96 6.62 -13.17
C ASN A 371 -6.03 6.59 -14.70
N ILE A 372 -5.06 5.93 -15.32
CA ILE A 372 -4.99 5.72 -16.77
C ILE A 372 -5.31 4.26 -17.04
N CYS A 373 -6.37 4.00 -17.80
CA CYS A 373 -6.72 2.67 -18.26
C CYS A 373 -6.62 2.60 -19.78
N ASP A 374 -5.93 1.61 -20.31
CA ASP A 374 -5.63 1.54 -21.74
C ASP A 374 -5.71 0.10 -22.25
N ASP A 375 -6.17 -0.08 -23.48
CA ASP A 375 -6.12 -1.36 -24.18
C ASP A 375 -5.72 -1.13 -25.64
N ASP A 376 -4.44 -1.24 -25.94
CA ASP A 376 -3.92 -1.00 -27.29
C ASP A 376 -3.79 -2.30 -28.11
N GLN A 377 -4.28 -3.43 -27.57
CA GLN A 377 -4.19 -4.71 -28.25
C GLN A 377 -5.24 -4.82 -29.36
N ALA A 378 -4.89 -5.44 -30.49
CA ALA A 378 -5.77 -5.58 -31.65
C ALA A 378 -7.14 -6.22 -31.33
N SER A 379 -7.17 -7.12 -30.35
CA SER A 379 -8.40 -7.65 -29.77
C SER A 379 -8.56 -7.10 -28.37
N THR A 380 -9.73 -6.54 -28.05
CA THR A 380 -10.01 -6.05 -26.69
C THR A 380 -9.87 -7.17 -25.66
N THR A 381 -8.98 -6.98 -24.70
CA THR A 381 -8.78 -7.86 -23.53
C THR A 381 -9.33 -7.21 -22.27
N GLN A 382 -9.24 -5.90 -22.16
CA GLN A 382 -9.74 -5.07 -21.08
C GLN A 382 -11.01 -4.36 -21.55
N PHE A 383 -12.20 -4.77 -21.10
CA PHE A 383 -13.45 -4.21 -21.64
C PHE A 383 -13.76 -2.81 -21.12
N TYR A 384 -13.32 -2.48 -19.91
CA TYR A 384 -13.65 -1.21 -19.27
C TYR A 384 -12.43 -0.56 -18.66
N GLY A 385 -12.41 0.77 -18.60
CA GLY A 385 -11.45 1.49 -17.77
C GLY A 385 -11.73 1.22 -16.29
N VAL A 386 -12.83 1.77 -15.77
CA VAL A 386 -13.33 1.51 -14.41
C VAL A 386 -14.71 0.85 -14.47
N LYS A 387 -14.91 -0.24 -13.74
CA LYS A 387 -16.20 -0.92 -13.62
C LYS A 387 -16.66 -0.99 -12.17
N VAL A 388 -17.91 -0.65 -11.87
CA VAL A 388 -18.58 -0.91 -10.58
C VAL A 388 -19.68 -1.93 -10.80
N THR A 389 -19.81 -2.94 -9.96
CA THR A 389 -20.77 -4.04 -10.18
C THR A 389 -21.72 -4.30 -9.02
N THR A 390 -22.73 -5.12 -9.30
CA THR A 390 -23.50 -5.82 -8.27
C THR A 390 -22.60 -6.73 -7.44
N ASN A 391 -23.12 -7.11 -6.26
CA ASN A 391 -22.47 -8.04 -5.35
C ASN A 391 -22.21 -9.39 -6.05
N SER A 392 -21.03 -9.95 -5.82
CA SER A 392 -20.62 -11.28 -6.30
C SER A 392 -20.47 -12.30 -5.16
N HIS A 393 -20.91 -11.94 -3.95
CA HIS A 393 -21.00 -12.92 -2.86
C HIS A 393 -22.12 -13.90 -3.17
N VAL A 394 -21.92 -15.15 -2.76
CA VAL A 394 -22.93 -16.20 -2.92
C VAL A 394 -23.86 -16.19 -1.70
N GLN A 395 -25.16 -16.28 -1.94
CA GLN A 395 -26.14 -16.35 -0.87
C GLN A 395 -25.98 -17.64 -0.06
N TRP A 396 -26.15 -17.57 1.26
CA TRP A 396 -26.26 -18.75 2.09
C TRP A 396 -27.50 -19.55 1.67
N THR A 397 -27.37 -20.88 1.57
CA THR A 397 -28.47 -21.79 1.20
C THR A 397 -28.31 -23.06 2.00
N ALA A 398 -29.37 -23.52 2.67
CA ALA A 398 -29.37 -24.72 3.50
C ALA A 398 -28.94 -25.97 2.70
N GLY A 399 -28.26 -26.92 3.36
CA GLY A 399 -27.79 -28.15 2.73
C GLY A 399 -26.71 -28.00 1.65
N THR A 400 -26.12 -26.81 1.48
CA THR A 400 -25.04 -26.58 0.51
C THR A 400 -23.69 -27.08 1.04
N THR A 401 -22.97 -27.84 0.24
CA THR A 401 -21.59 -28.23 0.57
C THR A 401 -20.62 -27.07 0.38
N VAL A 402 -19.90 -26.75 1.44
CA VAL A 402 -18.75 -25.83 1.47
C VAL A 402 -17.48 -26.66 1.40
N THR A 403 -16.77 -26.57 0.27
CA THR A 403 -15.59 -27.39 -0.04
C THR A 403 -14.27 -26.79 0.44
N VAL A 404 -14.26 -25.52 0.86
CA VAL A 404 -13.07 -24.80 1.32
C VAL A 404 -13.38 -24.00 2.58
N ALA A 405 -12.40 -23.92 3.50
CA ALA A 405 -12.46 -23.00 4.63
C ALA A 405 -12.34 -21.54 4.16
N ASN A 406 -12.70 -20.58 5.02
CA ASN A 406 -12.67 -19.14 4.75
C ASN A 406 -13.57 -18.68 3.60
N LEU A 407 -14.53 -19.50 3.19
CA LEU A 407 -15.51 -19.14 2.18
C LEU A 407 -16.44 -18.06 2.71
N VAL A 408 -16.73 -17.05 1.89
CA VAL A 408 -17.68 -15.99 2.23
C VAL A 408 -19.06 -16.29 1.64
N ARG A 409 -20.09 -16.12 2.46
CA ARG A 409 -21.51 -16.16 2.08
C ARG A 409 -22.24 -14.98 2.68
N PHE A 410 -23.35 -14.58 2.06
CA PHE A 410 -24.23 -13.57 2.63
C PHE A 410 -25.58 -14.15 3.06
N ASN A 411 -26.14 -13.60 4.13
CA ASN A 411 -27.55 -13.80 4.50
C ASN A 411 -28.16 -12.44 4.87
N GLY A 412 -29.24 -12.05 4.19
CA GLY A 412 -29.76 -10.69 4.24
C GLY A 412 -28.70 -9.68 3.81
N LEU A 413 -28.37 -8.73 4.69
CA LEU A 413 -27.33 -7.71 4.48
C LEU A 413 -26.03 -8.01 5.23
N ASN A 414 -25.87 -9.21 5.80
CA ASN A 414 -24.68 -9.62 6.54
C ASN A 414 -23.81 -10.56 5.71
N LEU A 415 -22.50 -10.39 5.84
CA LEU A 415 -21.47 -11.27 5.31
C LEU A 415 -20.90 -12.15 6.42
N TYR A 416 -20.74 -13.43 6.10
CA TYR A 416 -20.21 -14.44 7.01
C TYR A 416 -19.09 -15.22 6.35
N ARG A 417 -18.08 -15.60 7.13
CA ARG A 417 -16.94 -16.41 6.72
C ARG A 417 -16.98 -17.76 7.45
N THR A 418 -16.71 -18.86 6.76
CA THR A 418 -16.63 -20.19 7.36
C THR A 418 -15.27 -20.44 8.01
N SER A 419 -15.23 -21.11 9.17
CA SER A 419 -13.97 -21.55 9.80
C SER A 419 -13.41 -22.85 9.18
N LYS A 420 -14.28 -23.67 8.58
CA LYS A 420 -13.94 -24.99 8.02
C LYS A 420 -14.86 -25.40 6.87
N GLN A 421 -14.49 -26.48 6.18
CA GLN A 421 -15.34 -27.17 5.22
C GLN A 421 -16.48 -27.93 5.91
N GLY A 422 -17.60 -28.16 5.21
CA GLY A 422 -18.77 -28.86 5.75
C GLY A 422 -20.02 -28.70 4.88
N THR A 423 -21.18 -29.07 5.40
CA THR A 423 -22.48 -28.82 4.75
C THR A 423 -23.26 -27.84 5.59
N THR A 424 -23.77 -26.76 5.01
CA THR A 424 -24.53 -25.75 5.75
C THR A 424 -25.76 -26.37 6.43
N GLY A 425 -26.06 -25.92 7.65
CA GLY A 425 -27.22 -26.37 8.43
C GLY A 425 -28.57 -25.94 7.84
N SER A 426 -29.65 -26.16 8.60
CA SER A 426 -31.03 -25.80 8.21
C SER A 426 -31.38 -24.33 8.46
N THR A 427 -30.66 -23.65 9.36
CA THR A 427 -30.94 -22.27 9.74
C THR A 427 -29.79 -21.34 9.31
N PRO A 428 -30.07 -20.23 8.59
CA PRO A 428 -29.04 -19.30 8.20
C PRO A 428 -28.45 -18.53 9.39
N PRO A 429 -27.18 -18.13 9.35
CA PRO A 429 -26.62 -17.22 10.35
C PRO A 429 -27.29 -15.84 10.28
N THR A 430 -27.69 -15.29 11.43
CA THR A 430 -28.33 -13.96 11.56
C THR A 430 -27.65 -13.03 12.56
N HIS A 431 -26.63 -13.53 13.28
CA HIS A 431 -25.88 -12.74 14.24
C HIS A 431 -25.09 -11.61 13.55
N SER A 432 -24.83 -10.53 14.29
CA SER A 432 -24.15 -9.31 13.80
C SER A 432 -22.77 -9.10 14.41
N SER A 433 -22.24 -10.11 15.11
CA SER A 433 -20.90 -10.12 15.69
C SER A 433 -20.47 -11.52 16.09
N GLY A 434 -19.16 -11.77 16.10
CA GLY A 434 -18.59 -13.02 16.61
C GLY A 434 -18.81 -14.22 15.68
N THR A 435 -18.75 -15.42 16.24
CA THR A 435 -18.86 -16.69 15.53
C THR A 435 -20.00 -17.52 16.10
N VAL A 436 -20.87 -18.05 15.24
CA VAL A 436 -21.99 -18.93 15.63
C VAL A 436 -22.06 -20.15 14.72
N SER A 437 -22.34 -21.32 15.30
CA SER A 437 -22.54 -22.57 14.55
C SER A 437 -23.95 -22.66 13.98
N ASP A 438 -24.06 -23.17 12.74
CA ASP A 438 -25.35 -23.58 12.15
C ASP A 438 -25.70 -25.06 12.41
N GLY A 439 -24.94 -25.72 13.28
CA GLY A 439 -25.02 -27.16 13.58
C GLY A 439 -23.94 -27.99 12.88
N SER A 440 -23.33 -27.49 11.80
CA SER A 440 -22.24 -28.16 11.09
C SER A 440 -21.01 -27.27 10.91
N ILE A 441 -21.23 -26.03 10.48
CA ILE A 441 -20.22 -25.03 10.15
C ILE A 441 -20.31 -23.89 11.14
N GLU A 442 -19.16 -23.37 11.57
CA GLU A 442 -19.08 -22.11 12.30
C GLU A 442 -18.98 -20.95 11.33
N TRP A 443 -19.86 -19.97 11.52
CA TRP A 443 -19.95 -18.77 10.72
C TRP A 443 -19.49 -17.59 11.55
N THR A 444 -18.41 -16.94 11.13
CA THR A 444 -17.94 -15.68 11.70
C THR A 444 -18.55 -14.52 10.94
N TRP A 445 -19.24 -13.62 11.64
CA TRP A 445 -19.68 -12.36 11.05
C TRP A 445 -18.47 -11.48 10.71
N ILE A 446 -18.38 -11.03 9.45
CA ILE A 446 -17.24 -10.21 8.98
C ILE A 446 -17.63 -8.78 8.67
N ALA A 447 -18.85 -8.55 8.16
CA ALA A 447 -19.34 -7.23 7.78
C ALA A 447 -20.85 -7.28 7.52
N SER A 448 -21.46 -6.12 7.34
CA SER A 448 -22.80 -5.93 6.82
C SER A 448 -22.85 -4.70 5.93
N ASN A 449 -23.97 -4.50 5.21
CA ASN A 449 -24.13 -3.25 4.48
C ASN A 449 -24.16 -2.01 5.40
N LEU A 450 -24.30 -2.13 6.71
CA LEU A 450 -24.20 -0.98 7.63
C LEU A 450 -22.84 -0.92 8.31
N ARG A 451 -22.26 -2.06 8.65
CA ARG A 451 -21.13 -2.17 9.58
C ARG A 451 -19.98 -2.90 8.95
N THR A 452 -18.78 -2.44 9.23
CA THR A 452 -17.55 -3.16 8.97
C THR A 452 -16.72 -3.17 10.25
N PRO A 453 -15.67 -3.99 10.36
CA PRO A 453 -14.79 -3.96 11.53
C PRO A 453 -14.23 -2.55 11.81
N ALA A 454 -14.15 -1.70 10.79
CA ALA A 454 -13.73 -0.30 10.87
C ALA A 454 -14.80 0.67 11.45
N LEU A 455 -16.07 0.26 11.49
CA LEU A 455 -17.23 1.07 11.86
C LEU A 455 -18.04 0.36 12.96
N ALA A 456 -17.73 0.69 14.21
CA ALA A 456 -18.36 0.12 15.41
C ALA A 456 -19.47 1.01 15.99
N TYR A 457 -20.23 1.73 15.15
CA TYR A 457 -21.35 2.53 15.67
C TYR A 457 -22.50 1.59 16.09
N PRO A 458 -23.02 1.73 17.32
CA PRO A 458 -24.13 0.90 17.76
C PRO A 458 -25.46 1.41 17.19
N ASP A 459 -26.49 0.57 17.28
CA ASP A 459 -27.85 0.98 16.96
C ASP A 459 -28.35 2.01 17.96
N TRP A 460 -29.27 2.85 17.50
CA TRP A 460 -30.08 3.68 18.37
C TRP A 460 -30.92 2.77 19.27
N SER A 461 -30.95 3.11 20.55
CA SER A 461 -31.80 2.46 21.56
C SER A 461 -32.50 3.54 22.36
N ALA A 462 -33.77 3.32 22.69
CA ALA A 462 -34.56 4.25 23.50
C ALA A 462 -33.97 4.41 24.91
N SER A 463 -34.24 5.54 25.57
CA SER A 463 -33.86 5.79 26.97
C SER A 463 -32.36 5.63 27.29
N THR A 464 -31.50 5.88 26.31
CA THR A 464 -30.05 5.73 26.42
C THR A 464 -29.39 7.10 26.53
N ASN A 465 -28.50 7.30 27.49
CA ASN A 465 -27.72 8.54 27.59
C ASN A 465 -26.69 8.57 26.46
N VAL A 466 -26.67 9.66 25.69
CA VAL A 466 -25.70 9.91 24.64
C VAL A 466 -25.18 11.34 24.75
N ASN A 467 -23.92 11.52 24.37
CA ASN A 467 -23.30 12.84 24.25
C ASN A 467 -23.43 13.32 22.80
N GLY A 468 -23.44 14.63 22.61
CA GLY A 468 -23.28 15.28 21.33
C GLY A 468 -22.03 14.77 20.61
N GLY A 469 -22.14 14.63 19.30
CA GLY A 469 -21.14 14.06 18.42
C GLY A 469 -21.22 12.54 18.24
N VAL A 470 -21.95 11.82 19.10
CA VAL A 470 -22.06 10.35 19.01
C VAL A 470 -22.86 9.91 17.78
N LEU A 471 -22.38 8.87 17.10
CA LEU A 471 -23.03 8.27 15.94
C LEU A 471 -23.87 7.04 16.33
N ARG A 472 -25.05 6.90 15.71
CA ARG A 472 -25.99 5.78 15.89
C ARG A 472 -26.68 5.39 14.58
N PHE A 473 -26.95 4.10 14.42
CA PHE A 473 -27.80 3.60 13.34
C PHE A 473 -29.27 3.57 13.73
N SER A 474 -30.16 4.00 12.84
CA SER A 474 -31.61 3.75 12.94
C SER A 474 -32.11 3.30 11.56
N GLY A 475 -32.57 2.05 11.48
CA GLY A 475 -32.78 1.37 10.19
C GLY A 475 -31.49 1.35 9.36
N ASN A 476 -31.57 1.82 8.11
CA ASN A 476 -30.41 1.94 7.22
C ASN A 476 -29.76 3.34 7.24
N CYS A 477 -30.09 4.18 8.20
CA CYS A 477 -29.58 5.55 8.26
C CYS A 477 -28.60 5.71 9.43
N LEU A 478 -27.54 6.49 9.20
CA LEU A 478 -26.58 6.91 10.22
C LEU A 478 -26.95 8.32 10.68
N TYR A 479 -27.01 8.52 11.99
CA TYR A 479 -27.31 9.80 12.61
C TYR A 479 -26.22 10.21 13.60
N GLN A 480 -25.98 11.50 13.72
CA GLN A 480 -25.09 12.10 14.72
C GLN A 480 -25.90 12.89 15.74
N ALA A 481 -25.72 12.61 17.03
CA ALA A 481 -26.33 13.42 18.08
C ALA A 481 -25.74 14.83 18.02
N THR A 482 -26.57 15.87 17.97
CA THR A 482 -26.13 17.27 18.01
C THR A 482 -26.26 17.88 19.40
N THR A 483 -26.96 17.21 20.31
CA THR A 483 -27.14 17.61 21.71
C THR A 483 -26.84 16.44 22.64
N ASP A 484 -26.37 16.74 23.85
CA ASP A 484 -26.36 15.75 24.95
C ASP A 484 -27.79 15.44 25.39
N GLY A 485 -28.05 14.22 25.83
CA GLY A 485 -29.35 13.88 26.40
C GLY A 485 -29.62 12.39 26.52
N LYS A 486 -30.83 12.07 26.97
CA LYS A 486 -31.36 10.72 26.99
C LYS A 486 -32.24 10.52 25.77
N THR A 487 -31.95 9.53 24.93
CA THR A 487 -32.74 9.27 23.72
C THR A 487 -34.22 9.06 24.03
N GLY A 488 -35.08 9.57 23.15
CA GLY A 488 -36.53 9.48 23.29
C GLY A 488 -37.10 8.08 23.04
N SER A 489 -38.42 8.01 22.86
CA SER A 489 -39.14 6.74 22.67
C SER A 489 -39.17 6.26 21.20
N THR A 490 -38.94 7.16 20.24
CA THR A 490 -39.02 6.88 18.80
C THR A 490 -37.68 7.16 18.14
N ALA A 491 -37.14 6.21 17.37
CA ALA A 491 -35.86 6.39 16.68
C ALA A 491 -35.97 7.49 15.60
N PRO A 492 -34.88 8.23 15.31
CA PRO A 492 -34.87 9.18 14.20
C PRO A 492 -35.11 8.44 12.86
N ALA A 493 -35.96 9.03 12.01
CA ALA A 493 -36.34 8.48 10.70
C ALA A 493 -36.28 9.51 9.54
N HIS A 494 -35.85 10.75 9.82
CA HIS A 494 -35.73 11.80 8.83
C HIS A 494 -34.52 11.56 7.92
N LYS A 495 -34.62 11.91 6.63
CA LYS A 495 -33.56 11.65 5.63
C LYS A 495 -32.77 12.91 5.23
N SER A 496 -32.88 13.98 6.01
CA SER A 496 -32.21 15.26 5.77
C SER A 496 -32.31 16.17 7.00
N GLY A 497 -31.29 17.00 7.22
CA GLY A 497 -31.29 17.98 8.30
C GLY A 497 -31.22 17.35 9.68
N ALA A 498 -31.67 18.08 10.70
CA ALA A 498 -31.72 17.60 12.07
C ALA A 498 -33.16 17.52 12.59
N ALA A 499 -33.47 16.49 13.38
CA ALA A 499 -34.73 16.37 14.10
C ALA A 499 -34.53 15.80 15.51
N SER A 500 -35.38 16.21 16.45
CA SER A 500 -35.36 15.67 17.82
C SER A 500 -36.15 14.35 17.90
N ASP A 501 -35.62 13.40 18.67
CA ASP A 501 -36.34 12.17 19.07
C ASP A 501 -37.20 12.36 20.34
N GLY A 502 -37.27 13.58 20.87
CA GLY A 502 -37.93 13.92 22.13
C GLY A 502 -36.98 14.06 23.32
N GLY A 503 -35.72 13.64 23.20
CA GLY A 503 -34.70 13.87 24.23
C GLY A 503 -33.31 14.24 23.69
N VAL A 504 -33.00 13.90 22.43
CA VAL A 504 -31.76 14.25 21.73
C VAL A 504 -32.11 14.76 20.34
N SER A 505 -31.38 15.77 19.84
CA SER A 505 -31.44 16.17 18.44
C SER A 505 -30.43 15.37 17.61
N TRP A 506 -30.89 14.86 16.48
CA TRP A 506 -30.14 13.97 15.59
C TRP A 506 -29.99 14.63 14.24
N LEU A 507 -28.75 14.79 13.77
CA LEU A 507 -28.43 15.17 12.40
C LEU A 507 -28.38 13.91 11.53
N PHE A 508 -29.15 13.87 10.45
CA PHE A 508 -29.01 12.86 9.42
C PHE A 508 -27.64 12.98 8.74
N VAL A 509 -26.86 11.89 8.78
CA VAL A 509 -25.52 11.84 8.17
C VAL A 509 -25.61 11.20 6.79
N GLU A 510 -26.19 10.00 6.70
CA GLU A 510 -26.29 9.26 5.44
C GLU A 510 -27.29 8.10 5.50
N GLU A 511 -27.75 7.66 4.33
CA GLU A 511 -28.58 6.46 4.14
C GLU A 511 -27.79 5.40 3.35
N TYR A 512 -27.82 4.17 3.84
CA TYR A 512 -27.19 3.01 3.23
C TYR A 512 -28.19 2.25 2.34
N PRO A 513 -27.74 1.62 1.23
CA PRO A 513 -28.63 0.88 0.34
C PRO A 513 -29.28 -0.34 1.02
N THR A 514 -30.30 -0.92 0.39
CA THR A 514 -30.99 -2.13 0.88
C THR A 514 -30.43 -3.42 0.24
N ASN A 515 -29.22 -3.37 -0.33
CA ASN A 515 -28.52 -4.49 -0.94
C ASN A 515 -27.01 -4.39 -0.66
N LEU A 516 -26.22 -5.33 -1.18
CA LEU A 516 -24.76 -5.38 -1.01
C LEU A 516 -23.98 -4.92 -2.25
N ASP A 517 -24.65 -4.28 -3.22
CA ASP A 517 -24.01 -3.85 -4.47
C ASP A 517 -23.06 -2.66 -4.23
N GLY A 518 -22.05 -2.50 -5.10
CA GLY A 518 -21.07 -1.42 -4.97
C GLY A 518 -21.75 -0.05 -4.94
N TRP A 519 -21.37 0.81 -4.01
CA TRP A 519 -22.06 2.09 -3.79
C TRP A 519 -21.17 3.19 -3.22
N ASP A 520 -21.59 4.43 -3.45
CA ASP A 520 -20.97 5.68 -3.05
C ASP A 520 -19.48 5.78 -3.40
N ASN A 521 -19.05 5.08 -4.45
CA ASN A 521 -17.71 5.27 -4.98
C ASN A 521 -17.65 6.60 -5.74
N VAL A 522 -16.53 7.29 -5.61
CA VAL A 522 -16.18 8.51 -6.34
C VAL A 522 -15.20 8.13 -7.43
N ILE A 523 -15.57 8.33 -8.69
CA ILE A 523 -14.77 8.00 -9.87
C ILE A 523 -14.57 9.30 -10.62
N GLY A 524 -13.37 9.88 -10.60
CA GLY A 524 -13.15 11.22 -11.15
C GLY A 524 -11.84 11.38 -11.92
N HIS A 525 -11.83 12.14 -13.02
CA HIS A 525 -10.58 12.50 -13.73
C HIS A 525 -9.72 11.29 -14.15
N ASN A 526 -10.33 10.13 -14.37
CA ASN A 526 -9.63 8.99 -14.92
C ASN A 526 -9.56 9.15 -16.43
N THR A 527 -8.57 8.55 -17.09
CA THR A 527 -8.48 8.49 -18.55
C THR A 527 -8.66 7.05 -18.99
N ALA A 528 -9.45 6.84 -20.04
CA ALA A 528 -9.58 5.54 -20.68
C ALA A 528 -9.37 5.68 -22.19
N SER A 529 -8.49 4.85 -22.77
CA SER A 529 -8.13 4.90 -24.20
C SER A 529 -8.01 3.51 -24.82
N GLY A 530 -7.87 3.46 -26.14
CA GLY A 530 -7.69 2.21 -26.89
C GLY A 530 -9.00 1.50 -27.22
N ASN A 531 -8.95 0.17 -27.33
CA ASN A 531 -10.04 -0.70 -27.76
C ASN A 531 -11.04 -1.06 -26.65
N LEU A 532 -11.08 -0.28 -25.56
CA LEU A 532 -12.04 -0.44 -24.47
C LEU A 532 -13.47 -0.31 -24.97
N LYS A 533 -14.40 -1.10 -24.43
CA LYS A 533 -15.84 -0.97 -24.75
C LYS A 533 -16.45 0.30 -24.18
N ALA A 534 -16.01 0.71 -22.99
CA ALA A 534 -16.41 1.98 -22.39
C ALA A 534 -15.35 2.44 -21.37
N PRO A 535 -15.19 3.77 -21.16
CA PRO A 535 -14.29 4.28 -20.14
C PRO A 535 -14.76 3.88 -18.74
N TRP A 536 -16.07 3.92 -18.49
CA TRP A 536 -16.68 3.55 -17.20
C TRP A 536 -17.91 2.67 -17.41
N ALA A 537 -18.14 1.72 -16.50
CA ALA A 537 -19.35 0.92 -16.44
C ALA A 537 -19.89 0.86 -15.00
N ILE A 538 -21.02 1.53 -14.74
CA ILE A 538 -21.75 1.44 -13.47
C ILE A 538 -22.88 0.43 -13.64
N LEU A 539 -22.64 -0.81 -13.21
CA LEU A 539 -23.54 -1.96 -13.38
C LEU A 539 -24.33 -2.27 -12.10
N THR A 540 -24.64 -1.24 -11.32
CA THR A 540 -25.35 -1.31 -10.03
C THR A 540 -26.41 -0.22 -10.00
N GLY A 541 -27.55 -0.49 -9.35
CA GLY A 541 -28.60 0.50 -9.13
C GLY A 541 -28.27 1.50 -8.00
N ASN A 542 -27.20 1.27 -7.24
CA ASN A 542 -26.82 2.13 -6.13
C ASN A 542 -26.12 3.40 -6.61
N LYS A 543 -26.28 4.48 -5.85
CA LYS A 543 -25.63 5.77 -6.11
C LYS A 543 -24.11 5.59 -6.19
N ASN A 544 -23.48 6.07 -7.26
CA ASN A 544 -22.03 6.23 -7.41
C ASN A 544 -21.80 7.56 -8.12
N ASN A 545 -20.75 8.30 -7.74
CA ASN A 545 -20.47 9.62 -8.27
C ASN A 545 -19.37 9.51 -9.35
N VAL A 546 -19.70 9.83 -10.60
CA VAL A 546 -18.75 9.83 -11.72
C VAL A 546 -18.51 11.26 -12.19
N TYR A 547 -17.27 11.72 -12.10
CA TYR A 547 -16.79 13.04 -12.53
C TYR A 547 -15.92 12.87 -13.77
N GLU A 548 -16.39 13.38 -14.91
CA GLU A 548 -15.59 13.42 -16.13
C GLU A 548 -15.09 14.85 -16.31
N ASP A 549 -13.81 15.01 -16.63
CA ASP A 549 -13.28 16.32 -17.05
C ASP A 549 -14.06 16.77 -18.28
N GLY A 550 -14.82 17.87 -18.15
CA GLY A 550 -15.62 18.43 -19.23
C GLY A 550 -17.05 17.87 -19.38
N THR A 551 -17.56 17.05 -18.44
CA THR A 551 -18.96 16.57 -18.48
C THR A 551 -19.62 16.71 -17.10
N LEU A 552 -20.57 17.64 -16.98
CA LEU A 552 -21.40 17.77 -15.78
C LEU A 552 -22.51 16.71 -15.80
N ARG A 553 -22.44 15.70 -14.92
CA ARG A 553 -23.51 14.70 -14.73
C ARG A 553 -24.36 15.08 -13.52
N LEU A 554 -25.54 15.66 -13.75
CA LEU A 554 -26.54 15.88 -12.69
C LEU A 554 -27.52 14.71 -12.65
N GLY A 555 -27.30 13.77 -11.73
CA GLY A 555 -28.21 12.65 -11.49
C GLY A 555 -29.24 12.97 -10.42
N LEU A 556 -30.49 13.22 -10.83
CA LEU A 556 -31.67 13.07 -9.98
C LEU A 556 -32.54 11.97 -10.58
N SER A 557 -32.84 10.93 -9.80
CA SER A 557 -33.88 9.93 -10.11
C SER A 557 -33.66 9.07 -11.37
N GLY A 558 -32.46 8.52 -11.56
CA GLY A 558 -32.24 7.41 -12.49
C GLY A 558 -32.35 7.73 -13.99
N ARG A 559 -32.30 9.02 -14.38
CA ARG A 559 -32.10 9.43 -15.78
C ARG A 559 -30.81 10.22 -15.91
N ASN A 560 -29.93 9.76 -16.79
CA ASN A 560 -28.67 10.43 -17.09
C ASN A 560 -28.90 11.47 -18.19
N ILE A 561 -28.49 12.72 -17.96
CA ILE A 561 -28.27 13.69 -19.02
C ILE A 561 -26.76 13.73 -19.26
N THR A 562 -26.31 13.20 -20.40
CA THR A 562 -24.94 13.31 -20.89
C THR A 562 -24.88 14.44 -21.91
N SER A 563 -24.03 15.44 -21.67
CA SER A 563 -23.74 16.50 -22.63
C SER A 563 -22.28 16.91 -22.51
N ASN A 564 -21.59 17.05 -23.63
CA ASN A 564 -20.27 17.70 -23.72
C ASN A 564 -20.37 19.12 -23.14
N VAL A 565 -19.45 19.53 -22.27
CA VAL A 565 -19.36 20.92 -21.79
C VAL A 565 -18.22 21.62 -22.49
N VAL A 566 -18.51 22.67 -23.25
CA VAL A 566 -17.49 23.51 -23.90
C VAL A 566 -17.37 24.81 -23.12
N VAL A 567 -16.18 25.12 -22.64
CA VAL A 567 -15.86 26.42 -22.02
C VAL A 567 -15.54 27.40 -23.14
N LEU A 568 -16.41 28.39 -23.35
CA LEU A 568 -16.25 29.38 -24.41
C LEU A 568 -15.58 30.66 -23.84
N PRO A 569 -14.49 31.15 -24.46
CA PRO A 569 -14.00 32.49 -24.17
C PRO A 569 -14.93 33.52 -24.82
N GLY A 570 -15.69 34.27 -24.00
CA GLY A 570 -16.54 35.38 -24.47
C GLY A 570 -17.98 34.98 -24.85
N SER A 571 -18.68 35.88 -25.54
CA SER A 571 -20.09 35.70 -25.90
C SER A 571 -20.30 34.59 -26.96
N PRO A 572 -21.28 33.69 -26.81
CA PRO A 572 -21.59 32.60 -27.75
C PRO A 572 -22.03 33.03 -29.16
N GLU A 573 -22.08 34.32 -29.46
CA GLU A 573 -22.55 34.81 -30.76
C GLU A 573 -21.38 35.22 -31.67
N GLY A 574 -20.13 35.13 -31.19
CA GLY A 574 -18.94 35.55 -31.95
C GLY A 574 -17.66 34.72 -31.80
N SER A 575 -17.66 33.63 -31.02
CA SER A 575 -16.47 32.77 -30.92
C SER A 575 -16.36 31.82 -32.14
N PRO A 576 -15.18 31.69 -32.76
CA PRO A 576 -14.96 30.79 -33.90
C PRO A 576 -15.11 29.30 -33.55
N ASP A 577 -15.07 28.92 -32.27
CA ASP A 577 -15.20 27.52 -31.81
C ASP A 577 -16.65 27.00 -31.80
N ILE A 578 -17.62 27.84 -32.17
CA ILE A 578 -19.07 27.62 -32.01
C ILE A 578 -19.69 26.78 -33.13
N GLY A 579 -19.04 26.77 -34.31
CA GLY A 579 -19.48 25.97 -35.46
C GLY A 579 -19.39 24.46 -35.23
N VAL A 580 -18.52 24.02 -34.32
CA VAL A 580 -18.11 22.60 -34.20
C VAL A 580 -18.85 21.82 -33.11
N ALA A 581 -19.55 22.49 -32.20
CA ALA A 581 -20.30 21.81 -31.13
C ALA A 581 -21.50 21.03 -31.68
N GLU A 582 -21.74 19.80 -31.23
CA GLU A 582 -22.92 19.04 -31.64
C GLU A 582 -24.19 19.52 -30.91
N PRO A 583 -25.39 19.36 -31.52
CA PRO A 583 -26.66 19.57 -30.82
C PRO A 583 -26.70 18.82 -29.49
N GLY A 584 -27.17 19.48 -28.43
CA GLY A 584 -27.21 18.95 -27.06
C GLY A 584 -26.01 19.33 -26.19
N THR A 585 -24.92 19.86 -26.76
CA THR A 585 -23.75 20.39 -26.00
C THR A 585 -24.18 21.48 -25.02
N LEU A 586 -23.54 21.54 -23.84
CA LEU A 586 -23.71 22.55 -22.80
C LEU A 586 -22.57 23.58 -22.89
N GLY A 587 -22.88 24.82 -23.22
CA GLY A 587 -21.90 25.91 -23.23
C GLY A 587 -21.78 26.53 -21.84
N LEU A 588 -20.55 26.67 -21.34
CA LEU A 588 -20.24 27.41 -20.11
C LEU A 588 -19.67 28.79 -20.49
N ARG A 589 -20.43 29.85 -20.23
CA ARG A 589 -19.98 31.24 -20.42
C ARG A 589 -19.25 31.74 -19.18
N ARG A 590 -18.04 32.30 -19.35
CA ARG A 590 -17.44 33.20 -18.36
C ARG A 590 -17.60 34.62 -18.86
N ASP A 591 -18.39 35.41 -18.15
CA ASP A 591 -18.50 36.84 -18.46
C ASP A 591 -17.30 37.63 -17.96
N ALA A 592 -16.80 38.53 -18.82
CA ALA A 592 -15.71 39.46 -18.51
C ALA A 592 -16.18 40.71 -17.74
N SER A 593 -17.41 40.72 -17.22
CA SER A 593 -17.93 41.84 -16.44
C SER A 593 -17.41 41.81 -15.00
N THR A 594 -17.61 42.92 -14.27
CA THR A 594 -17.24 43.10 -12.86
C THR A 594 -17.96 42.15 -11.88
N THR A 595 -18.83 41.28 -12.38
CA THR A 595 -19.56 40.28 -11.58
C THR A 595 -19.63 38.98 -12.40
N PRO A 596 -18.60 38.10 -12.30
CA PRO A 596 -18.58 36.89 -13.11
C PRO A 596 -19.73 35.95 -12.70
N GLY A 597 -20.54 35.56 -13.69
CA GLY A 597 -21.58 34.55 -13.56
C GLY A 597 -21.38 33.41 -14.56
N ILE A 598 -21.92 32.24 -14.24
CA ILE A 598 -21.91 31.06 -15.12
C ILE A 598 -23.30 30.94 -15.77
N ALA A 599 -23.37 30.93 -17.10
CA ALA A 599 -24.61 30.58 -17.82
C ALA A 599 -24.47 29.20 -18.49
N LEU A 600 -25.48 28.34 -18.32
CA LEU A 600 -25.60 27.05 -19.01
C LEU A 600 -26.52 27.19 -20.22
N MET A 601 -26.01 26.89 -21.41
CA MET A 601 -26.76 26.95 -22.67
C MET A 601 -26.73 25.62 -23.40
N SER A 602 -27.81 25.20 -24.08
CA SER A 602 -27.88 23.97 -24.89
C SER A 602 -28.03 24.27 -26.39
N LYS A 603 -27.26 23.60 -27.25
CA LYS A 603 -27.31 23.78 -28.72
C LYS A 603 -28.48 23.01 -29.34
N GLN A 604 -29.33 23.67 -30.14
CA GLN A 604 -30.44 23.02 -30.84
C GLN A 604 -30.00 22.27 -32.11
N SER A 605 -30.71 21.20 -32.45
CA SER A 605 -30.54 20.52 -33.74
C SER A 605 -31.02 21.39 -34.90
N GLY A 606 -30.26 21.40 -36.01
CA GLY A 606 -30.67 22.04 -37.27
C GLY A 606 -30.53 23.57 -37.35
N SER A 607 -29.87 24.21 -36.38
CA SER A 607 -29.61 25.65 -36.38
C SER A 607 -28.12 25.93 -36.59
N GLY A 608 -27.79 27.00 -37.32
CA GLY A 608 -26.40 27.44 -37.55
C GLY A 608 -25.72 27.94 -36.27
N ALA A 609 -24.72 28.82 -36.38
CA ALA A 609 -23.94 29.32 -35.23
C ALA A 609 -24.77 30.01 -34.12
N THR A 610 -26.05 30.33 -34.36
CA THR A 610 -26.94 31.08 -33.47
C THR A 610 -27.91 30.23 -32.63
N GLY A 611 -27.79 28.90 -32.70
CA GLY A 611 -28.76 27.92 -32.17
C GLY A 611 -28.77 27.60 -30.67
N TRP A 612 -28.27 28.46 -29.79
CA TRP A 612 -28.12 28.13 -28.36
C TRP A 612 -29.31 28.63 -27.52
N LEU A 613 -29.93 27.75 -26.73
CA LEU A 613 -31.00 28.08 -25.80
C LEU A 613 -30.52 28.02 -24.33
N PRO A 614 -30.97 28.94 -23.45
CA PRO A 614 -30.72 28.82 -22.01
C PRO A 614 -31.38 27.57 -21.44
N VAL A 615 -30.68 26.83 -20.58
CA VAL A 615 -31.28 25.72 -19.84
C VAL A 615 -32.06 26.29 -18.65
N ALA A 616 -33.39 26.34 -18.76
CA ALA A 616 -34.25 26.70 -17.63
C ALA A 616 -34.41 25.51 -16.68
N LEU A 617 -33.76 25.56 -15.51
CA LEU A 617 -34.03 24.62 -14.43
C LEU A 617 -35.37 24.99 -13.78
N ARG A 618 -36.42 24.17 -14.00
CA ARG A 618 -37.71 24.35 -13.32
C ARG A 618 -37.55 24.13 -11.82
N HIS A 619 -37.69 25.19 -11.03
CA HIS A 619 -37.90 25.10 -9.59
C HIS A 619 -39.28 24.45 -9.31
N GLN A 620 -39.33 23.32 -8.60
CA GLN A 620 -40.58 22.62 -8.25
C GLN A 620 -41.27 23.15 -6.98
N GLY A 621 -40.93 24.37 -6.52
CA GLY A 621 -41.60 25.00 -5.38
C GLY A 621 -43.03 25.50 -5.68
N PRO A 622 -43.86 25.70 -4.63
CA PRO A 622 -45.20 26.27 -4.76
C PRO A 622 -45.15 27.66 -5.42
N LEU A 623 -46.18 27.98 -6.22
CA LEU A 623 -46.25 29.20 -7.05
C LEU A 623 -45.93 30.50 -6.30
N SER A 624 -46.21 30.56 -4.99
CA SER A 624 -45.94 31.70 -4.10
C SER A 624 -44.46 31.97 -3.78
N SER A 625 -43.57 31.04 -4.13
CA SER A 625 -42.12 31.14 -3.89
C SER A 625 -41.30 31.37 -5.16
N ARG A 626 -41.98 31.69 -6.28
CA ARG A 626 -41.32 32.04 -7.54
C ARG A 626 -41.06 33.55 -7.56
N PRO A 627 -39.86 34.00 -7.96
CA PRO A 627 -39.63 35.42 -8.22
C PRO A 627 -40.64 35.91 -9.27
N ASP A 628 -41.26 37.06 -9.05
CA ASP A 628 -42.10 37.69 -10.06
C ASP A 628 -41.23 38.26 -11.17
N LEU A 629 -41.18 37.55 -12.30
CA LEU A 629 -40.40 37.93 -13.48
C LEU A 629 -41.15 38.88 -14.41
N SER A 630 -42.37 39.32 -14.05
CA SER A 630 -43.19 40.20 -14.90
C SER A 630 -42.63 41.62 -15.05
N SER A 631 -41.71 42.03 -14.18
CA SER A 631 -41.01 43.33 -14.24
C SER A 631 -39.84 43.36 -15.24
N LEU A 632 -39.43 42.22 -15.79
CA LEU A 632 -38.36 42.11 -16.79
C LEU A 632 -39.00 42.06 -18.18
N GLY A 633 -39.25 43.24 -18.76
CA GLY A 633 -40.07 43.46 -19.95
C GLY A 633 -39.84 42.54 -21.16
N ASN A 634 -40.88 42.43 -21.99
CA ASN A 634 -40.93 41.71 -23.26
C ASN A 634 -39.70 42.00 -24.13
N GLY A 635 -38.71 41.10 -24.09
CA GLY A 635 -37.52 41.15 -24.93
C GLY A 635 -36.23 40.68 -24.26
N ALA A 636 -36.14 40.66 -22.92
CA ALA A 636 -34.93 40.24 -22.22
C ALA A 636 -35.02 38.79 -21.74
N ARG A 637 -34.20 37.92 -22.34
CA ARG A 637 -34.05 36.51 -21.99
C ARG A 637 -33.57 36.40 -20.53
N GLY A 638 -34.35 35.76 -19.67
CA GLY A 638 -34.02 35.61 -18.25
C GLY A 638 -32.75 34.79 -18.04
N TYR A 639 -31.74 35.40 -17.42
CA TYR A 639 -30.55 34.72 -16.92
C TYR A 639 -30.77 34.35 -15.46
N LEU A 640 -30.51 33.10 -15.10
CA LEU A 640 -30.31 32.74 -13.70
C LEU A 640 -28.85 33.07 -13.37
N PHE A 641 -28.61 34.14 -12.63
CA PHE A 641 -27.27 34.48 -12.16
C PHE A 641 -26.88 33.52 -11.04
N PHE A 642 -25.80 32.75 -11.24
CA PHE A 642 -25.02 32.25 -10.11
C PHE A 642 -24.07 33.38 -9.71
N ALA A 643 -24.33 34.05 -8.60
CA ALA A 643 -23.37 34.98 -8.02
C ALA A 643 -22.11 34.18 -7.63
N THR A 644 -21.01 34.41 -8.33
CA THR A 644 -19.68 34.01 -7.85
C THR A 644 -18.91 35.26 -7.47
N ASP A 645 -19.24 35.78 -6.30
CA ASP A 645 -18.41 36.78 -5.65
C ASP A 645 -17.17 36.03 -5.17
N GLN A 646 -15.99 36.45 -5.65
CA GLN A 646 -14.71 35.89 -5.24
C GLN A 646 -14.45 36.17 -3.75
N GLY A 647 -14.90 35.26 -2.88
CA GLY A 647 -14.22 34.92 -1.64
C GLY A 647 -13.27 33.75 -1.92
N ALA A 648 -12.12 33.70 -1.25
CA ALA A 648 -10.99 32.80 -1.54
C ALA A 648 -11.26 31.28 -1.44
N HIS A 649 -12.50 30.81 -1.37
CA HIS A 649 -12.85 29.40 -1.28
C HIS A 649 -14.08 29.12 -2.16
N GLY A 650 -13.97 28.18 -3.10
CA GLY A 650 -15.10 27.72 -3.90
C GLY A 650 -16.08 26.93 -3.04
N THR A 651 -17.01 27.60 -2.37
CA THR A 651 -17.98 26.98 -1.46
C THR A 651 -19.42 27.07 -1.97
N LEU A 652 -20.18 26.04 -1.65
CA LEU A 652 -21.58 25.83 -2.05
C LEU A 652 -22.49 26.74 -1.22
N LEU A 653 -23.16 27.70 -1.88
CA LEU A 653 -24.21 28.51 -1.27
C LEU A 653 -25.57 27.77 -1.35
N ILE A 654 -26.29 27.67 -0.24
CA ILE A 654 -27.62 27.05 -0.18
C ILE A 654 -28.67 28.10 0.20
N TRP A 655 -29.74 28.17 -0.59
CA TRP A 655 -30.90 29.00 -0.27
C TRP A 655 -31.71 28.39 0.88
N HIS A 656 -31.92 29.15 1.96
CA HIS A 656 -32.62 28.68 3.17
C HIS A 656 -33.97 29.38 3.44
N GLY A 657 -34.54 30.05 2.43
CA GLY A 657 -35.89 30.62 2.47
C GLY A 657 -35.97 32.13 2.66
N THR A 658 -34.96 32.75 3.29
CA THR A 658 -34.89 34.21 3.50
C THR A 658 -33.58 34.84 3.01
N GLY A 659 -32.69 34.04 2.41
CA GLY A 659 -31.35 34.44 1.99
C GLY A 659 -30.51 33.26 1.49
N TYR A 660 -29.22 33.48 1.28
CA TYR A 660 -28.25 32.44 0.94
C TYR A 660 -27.33 32.18 2.14
N LEU A 661 -27.03 30.91 2.42
CA LEU A 661 -26.12 30.48 3.47
C LEU A 661 -24.87 29.86 2.84
N ASP A 662 -23.70 30.38 3.18
CA ASP A 662 -22.43 29.71 2.91
C ASP A 662 -22.17 28.64 3.98
N LEU A 663 -22.19 27.36 3.58
CA LEU A 663 -21.99 26.25 4.50
C LEU A 663 -20.58 26.19 5.10
N ALA A 664 -19.58 26.80 4.46
CA ALA A 664 -18.21 26.75 4.96
C ALA A 664 -17.91 27.87 5.96
N SER A 665 -18.44 29.07 5.73
CA SER A 665 -18.20 30.23 6.60
C SER A 665 -19.33 30.49 7.61
N GLY A 666 -20.51 29.91 7.40
CA GLY A 666 -21.72 30.20 8.18
C GLY A 666 -22.33 31.57 7.89
N ALA A 667 -21.80 32.31 6.92
CA ALA A 667 -22.29 33.63 6.57
C ALA A 667 -23.64 33.55 5.85
N THR A 668 -24.57 34.42 6.25
CA THR A 668 -25.87 34.59 5.60
C THR A 668 -25.90 35.87 4.78
N PHE A 669 -26.39 35.76 3.56
CA PHE A 669 -26.54 36.87 2.62
C PHE A 669 -28.04 37.12 2.39
N PRO A 670 -28.52 38.36 2.53
CA PRO A 670 -29.93 38.66 2.34
C PRO A 670 -30.35 38.43 0.88
N ALA A 671 -31.62 38.05 0.69
CA ALA A 671 -32.24 38.07 -0.62
C ALA A 671 -32.33 39.52 -1.12
N ALA A 672 -31.71 39.83 -2.25
CA ALA A 672 -31.91 41.12 -2.92
C ALA A 672 -33.32 41.21 -3.52
#